data_AF-A0A9W8PDN2-F1
#
_entry.id   AF-A0A9W8PDN2-F1
#
_cell.length_a   1.000
_cell.length_b   1.000
_cell.length_c   1.000
_cell.angle_alpha   90.00
_cell.angle_beta   90.00
_cell.angle_gamma   90.00
#
_symmetry.space_group_name_H-M   'P 1'
#
loop_
_entity.id
_entity.type
_entity.pdbx_description
1 polymer ?
#
loop_
_entity_poly.entity_id
_entity_poly.type
_entity_poly.pdbx_seq_one_letter_code
_entity_poly.pdbx_strand_id
1 'polypeptide(L)'
;MMIGLLVDTSIYVAVEAGFNNYHQLTGVPLADLDLPGGNVSLGKGSAREVRKPADITLVRSRIFYAKPSLTTNGLVQAGFKHIHVLNRYRKSSDPEKLDTERQGIIKLMMYMFPRQFGLHNVFTSQVDPTKTSQKFQDYTLREEEIAPAFESKPGDTVPRMPKIPKRLRGDVEELVKRLQVLHSRCSYIELLKYYCPCVFDRSSRSRRPRNKKIPTSSRKPKASQHPSRSNYKCTSTQMNPQAGAASTQVQSLPKHDSLVELATPSSQVSAFCQAVSSKIIPDGFWGDDTVKKHNKSIVMRSIDHFIKLRRFEAMSLHEITQKLKIADIPWLKPHNAGDQKPSRTDTEKRLEIFQEFLYFVFDSLLIPLIRNNFYVTESNTHRYQVFYFRHEVWRQIAEPAMADLRTDMLEEVKLDEAQQILQNRQLGFSQVRLLPKGGKLRPIMNLRRRAMTRGPSRNLGRSINTVLGPIHSLLKLEKRINPSKLGSTMFSVSDIYTRLKAFKESLGPGHGKLYFAKADVKGAFDTIPQEAVVELMQSVPSQPRYTIMKHVEVKPGERAVLCDDKSSSKAIRRWHATALSEREKPDFATRLEHDLAPNKKNTVFVDSALRRTENVGDLMRLLKQHVEQNLVKVGKKYYRQKVGIPQGSVLSSFLCNYFYADLEAKHLDFLDSPDCLLLRLIDDFLLVTLDQDKAINFVNAMHGGFPEYGVAVNPAKTMVNFDMLYDGEPVRKYNHEKGFPYCGTSINCQTLDITKDRDRDANLDVSASLTVDFGRTPGQNFQRKVLNAFKIQSHLMFYDTAHNSTRTVLTSLQGAFGETASKMWAYLRCLGKSQHPSSEMILR
;
A
#
# COMPACT_ATOMS: atom_id res chain seq x y z
N MET A 1 4.27 -47.90 -23.89
CA MET A 1 3.01 -47.23 -23.49
C MET A 1 3.14 -46.49 -22.15
N MET A 2 3.52 -47.15 -21.05
CA MET A 2 3.60 -46.51 -19.72
C MET A 2 4.66 -45.39 -19.62
N ILE A 3 5.83 -45.55 -20.25
CA ILE A 3 6.85 -44.50 -20.30
C ILE A 3 6.36 -43.27 -21.08
N GLY A 4 5.72 -43.48 -22.23
CA GLY A 4 5.12 -42.39 -23.01
C GLY A 4 4.03 -41.65 -22.23
N LEU A 5 3.23 -42.36 -21.43
CA LEU A 5 2.23 -41.73 -20.57
C LEU A 5 2.87 -40.91 -19.44
N LEU A 6 3.98 -41.36 -18.85
CA LEU A 6 4.71 -40.62 -17.80
C LEU A 6 5.50 -39.41 -18.33
N VAL A 7 5.98 -39.48 -19.59
CA VAL A 7 6.79 -38.43 -20.23
C VAL A 7 5.92 -37.39 -20.93
N ASP A 8 4.91 -37.82 -21.68
CA ASP A 8 4.12 -36.95 -22.56
C ASP A 8 2.82 -36.45 -21.92
N THR A 9 2.40 -37.00 -20.76
CA THR A 9 1.16 -36.59 -20.08
C THR A 9 1.39 -36.19 -18.63
N SER A 10 0.49 -35.34 -18.10
CA SER A 10 0.48 -34.97 -16.68
C SER A 10 -0.57 -35.79 -15.94
N ILE A 11 -0.13 -36.62 -14.99
CA ILE A 11 -1.02 -37.45 -14.17
C ILE A 11 -1.41 -36.69 -12.90
N TYR A 12 -2.71 -36.64 -12.63
CA TYR A 12 -3.29 -36.03 -11.43
C TYR A 12 -4.04 -37.09 -10.62
N VAL A 13 -3.77 -37.15 -9.32
CA VAL A 13 -4.45 -38.05 -8.39
C VAL A 13 -5.39 -37.24 -7.51
N ALA A 14 -6.62 -37.73 -7.34
CA ALA A 14 -7.59 -37.11 -6.44
C ALA A 14 -7.11 -37.22 -4.99
N VAL A 15 -7.23 -36.14 -4.23
CA VAL A 15 -6.98 -36.13 -2.78
C VAL A 15 -8.32 -36.26 -2.09
N GLU A 16 -8.48 -37.30 -1.25
CA GLU A 16 -9.76 -37.58 -0.56
C GLU A 16 -10.14 -36.45 0.40
N ALA A 17 -9.15 -35.82 1.03
CA ALA A 17 -9.39 -34.71 1.95
C ALA A 17 -9.78 -33.40 1.24
N GLY A 18 -10.82 -32.76 1.78
CA GLY A 18 -11.36 -31.50 1.26
C GLY A 18 -12.36 -31.72 0.14
N PHE A 19 -12.44 -30.79 -0.82
CA PHE A 19 -13.41 -30.88 -1.92
C PHE A 19 -12.74 -30.65 -3.26
N ASN A 20 -12.78 -31.65 -4.14
CA ASN A 20 -12.28 -31.58 -5.51
C ASN A 20 -10.80 -31.13 -5.58
N ASN A 21 -9.96 -31.73 -4.76
CA ASN A 21 -8.53 -31.44 -4.70
C ASN A 21 -7.73 -32.51 -5.46
N TYR A 22 -6.62 -32.11 -6.07
CA TYR A 22 -5.77 -33.01 -6.85
C TYR A 22 -4.30 -32.81 -6.51
N HIS A 23 -3.51 -33.87 -6.62
CA HIS A 23 -2.06 -33.87 -6.53
C HIS A 23 -1.47 -34.20 -7.91
N GLN A 24 -0.58 -33.35 -8.43
CA GLN A 24 0.13 -33.63 -9.66
C GLN A 24 1.35 -34.53 -9.37
N LEU A 25 1.36 -35.73 -9.94
CA LEU A 25 2.48 -36.67 -9.78
C LEU A 25 3.54 -36.54 -10.87
N THR A 26 3.12 -36.36 -12.13
CA THR A 26 4.01 -36.40 -13.29
C THR A 26 3.68 -35.31 -14.31
N GLY A 27 4.53 -35.20 -15.34
CA GLY A 27 4.44 -34.20 -16.40
C GLY A 27 5.02 -32.84 -16.01
N VAL A 28 4.90 -31.87 -16.91
CA VAL A 28 5.39 -30.50 -16.65
C VAL A 28 4.59 -29.91 -15.49
N PRO A 29 5.25 -29.45 -14.41
CA PRO A 29 4.58 -28.87 -13.27
C PRO A 29 3.60 -27.77 -13.70
N LEU A 30 2.35 -27.82 -13.22
CA LEU A 30 1.35 -26.79 -13.50
C LEU A 30 1.81 -25.39 -13.05
N ALA A 31 2.77 -25.36 -12.12
CA ALA A 31 3.48 -24.17 -11.69
C ALA A 31 4.28 -23.50 -12.82
N ASP A 32 4.88 -24.29 -13.71
CA ASP A 32 5.82 -23.86 -14.75
C ASP A 32 5.13 -23.61 -16.10
N LEU A 33 3.88 -24.04 -16.25
CA LEU A 33 3.07 -23.77 -17.44
C LEU A 33 2.58 -22.31 -17.50
N ASP A 34 2.48 -21.79 -18.72
CA ASP A 34 1.86 -20.50 -19.01
C ASP A 34 0.34 -20.60 -18.91
N LEU A 35 -0.17 -20.51 -17.68
CA LEU A 35 -1.61 -20.50 -17.44
C LEU A 35 -2.25 -19.23 -18.01
N PRO A 36 -3.33 -19.33 -18.82
CA PRO A 36 -3.99 -18.17 -19.39
C PRO A 36 -4.46 -17.21 -18.29
N GLY A 37 -3.91 -15.98 -18.34
CA GLY A 37 -4.24 -14.90 -17.40
C GLY A 37 -3.42 -14.87 -16.10
N GLY A 38 -2.39 -15.72 -15.94
CA GLY A 38 -1.40 -15.60 -14.88
C GLY A 38 -0.43 -14.43 -15.09
N ASN A 39 0.16 -13.90 -14.02
CA ASN A 39 1.29 -12.98 -14.16
C ASN A 39 2.41 -13.70 -14.92
N VAL A 40 2.78 -13.07 -16.04
CA VAL A 40 3.74 -13.52 -17.05
C VAL A 40 4.99 -14.14 -16.44
N SER A 41 5.21 -15.42 -16.72
CA SER A 41 6.54 -16.01 -16.80
C SER A 41 6.57 -16.87 -18.06
N LEU A 42 6.31 -16.21 -19.20
CA LEU A 42 6.49 -16.82 -20.51
C LEU A 42 7.97 -17.18 -20.65
N GLY A 43 8.23 -18.44 -20.92
CA GLY A 43 9.58 -18.97 -21.12
C GLY A 43 10.40 -18.14 -22.11
N LYS A 44 11.73 -18.18 -21.95
CA LYS A 44 12.68 -17.63 -22.91
C LYS A 44 12.54 -18.37 -24.25
N GLY A 45 11.66 -17.92 -25.14
CA GLY A 45 11.60 -18.52 -26.48
C GLY A 45 10.39 -18.23 -27.37
N SER A 46 9.22 -17.82 -26.85
CA SER A 46 8.07 -17.56 -27.73
C SER A 46 8.12 -16.16 -28.36
N ALA A 47 7.69 -16.06 -29.63
CA ALA A 47 7.67 -14.84 -30.42
C ALA A 47 7.06 -13.65 -29.64
N ARG A 48 7.60 -12.43 -29.85
CA ARG A 48 7.15 -11.19 -29.19
C ARG A 48 5.68 -10.87 -29.55
N GLU A 49 4.72 -11.52 -28.90
CA GLU A 49 3.31 -11.18 -29.04
C GLU A 49 3.03 -9.77 -28.49
N VAL A 50 2.27 -8.99 -29.26
CA VAL A 50 1.87 -7.63 -28.87
C VAL A 50 0.79 -7.73 -27.80
N ARG A 51 1.02 -7.11 -26.64
CA ARG A 51 0.02 -7.05 -25.57
C ARG A 51 -1.19 -6.24 -25.99
N LYS A 52 -2.38 -6.72 -25.62
CA LYS A 52 -3.63 -5.98 -25.84
C LYS A 52 -3.67 -4.73 -24.94
N PRO A 53 -4.24 -3.60 -25.39
CA PRO A 53 -4.33 -2.38 -24.57
C PRO A 53 -5.05 -2.56 -23.23
N ALA A 54 -5.92 -3.57 -23.10
CA ALA A 54 -6.62 -3.88 -21.85
C ALA A 54 -5.69 -4.51 -20.79
N ASP A 55 -4.63 -5.19 -21.22
CA ASP A 55 -3.64 -5.80 -20.32
C ASP A 55 -2.57 -4.79 -19.87
N ILE A 56 -2.47 -3.65 -20.55
CA ILE A 56 -1.55 -2.56 -20.23
C ILE A 56 -2.22 -1.61 -19.24
N THR A 57 -1.90 -1.79 -17.95
CA THR A 57 -2.38 -0.95 -16.85
C THR A 57 -1.31 0.05 -16.41
N LEU A 58 -1.70 1.30 -16.19
CA LEU A 58 -0.78 2.33 -15.67
C LEU A 58 -0.24 1.96 -14.29
N VAL A 59 1.05 2.21 -14.05
CA VAL A 59 1.72 1.84 -12.78
C VAL A 59 1.47 2.88 -11.69
N ARG A 60 0.20 3.07 -11.34
CA ARG A 60 -0.26 4.08 -10.37
C ARG A 60 0.39 3.92 -8.99
N SER A 61 0.86 2.73 -8.62
CA SER A 61 1.64 2.49 -7.39
C SER A 61 2.84 3.44 -7.21
N ARG A 62 3.35 4.05 -8.29
CA ARG A 62 4.49 5.00 -8.27
C ARG A 62 4.15 6.37 -7.68
N ILE A 63 2.88 6.76 -7.57
CA ILE A 63 2.51 8.07 -6.99
C ILE A 63 2.66 8.08 -5.46
N PHE A 64 2.57 6.91 -4.81
CA PHE A 64 2.49 6.80 -3.35
C PHE A 64 3.85 6.98 -2.65
N TYR A 65 3.80 7.63 -1.48
CA TYR A 65 4.94 7.83 -0.56
C TYR A 65 6.18 8.44 -1.22
N ALA A 66 5.94 9.33 -2.18
CA ALA A 66 6.97 10.03 -2.91
C ALA A 66 7.76 10.99 -2.02
N LYS A 67 9.04 11.20 -2.32
CA LYS A 67 9.84 12.26 -1.69
C LYS A 67 9.90 13.50 -2.59
N PRO A 68 9.84 14.72 -2.03
CA PRO A 68 9.99 15.95 -2.81
C PRO A 68 11.38 16.05 -3.42
N SER A 69 11.49 16.87 -4.47
CA SER A 69 12.78 17.44 -4.86
C SER A 69 13.02 18.71 -4.06
N LEU A 70 14.25 18.89 -3.57
CA LEU A 70 14.63 20.06 -2.80
C LEU A 70 15.53 20.96 -3.64
N THR A 71 15.36 22.27 -3.55
CA THR A 71 16.30 23.26 -4.07
C THR A 71 17.58 23.26 -3.24
N THR A 72 18.62 23.95 -3.72
CA THR A 72 19.86 24.20 -2.97
C THR A 72 19.59 24.82 -1.60
N ASN A 73 18.52 25.60 -1.48
CA ASN A 73 18.11 26.28 -0.25
C ASN A 73 17.19 25.41 0.63
N GLY A 74 17.00 24.13 0.29
CA GLY A 74 16.16 23.20 1.05
C GLY A 74 14.65 23.40 0.88
N LEU A 75 14.21 24.24 -0.06
CA LEU A 75 12.78 24.46 -0.36
C LEU A 75 12.26 23.39 -1.33
N VAL A 76 10.96 23.10 -1.28
CA VAL A 76 10.34 22.12 -2.18
C VAL A 76 10.30 22.70 -3.60
N GLN A 77 10.89 21.99 -4.56
CA GLN A 77 10.85 22.36 -5.97
C GLN A 77 9.56 21.84 -6.63
N ALA A 78 8.70 22.75 -7.07
CA ALA A 78 7.49 22.44 -7.81
C ALA A 78 7.77 21.98 -9.26
N GLY A 79 6.86 21.20 -9.84
CA GLY A 79 6.96 20.71 -11.23
C GLY A 79 7.57 19.31 -11.32
N PHE A 80 8.53 19.10 -12.22
CA PHE A 80 9.21 17.82 -12.44
C PHE A 80 10.56 17.74 -11.71
N LYS A 81 11.05 16.52 -11.42
CA LYS A 81 12.39 16.29 -10.84
C LYS A 81 13.49 16.64 -11.84
N HIS A 82 14.69 17.01 -11.37
CA HIS A 82 15.85 17.27 -12.23
C HIS A 82 16.20 16.09 -13.16
N ILE A 83 15.99 14.85 -12.71
CA ILE A 83 16.22 13.63 -13.50
C ILE A 83 15.23 13.43 -14.65
N HIS A 84 14.11 14.16 -14.66
CA HIS A 84 13.06 13.98 -15.65
C HIS A 84 13.51 14.46 -17.04
N VAL A 85 13.12 13.73 -18.09
CA VAL A 85 13.54 13.99 -19.48
C VAL A 85 13.34 15.45 -19.93
N LEU A 86 12.23 16.09 -19.53
CA LEU A 86 11.94 17.50 -19.87
C LEU A 86 12.87 18.51 -19.19
N ASN A 87 13.37 18.21 -17.98
CA ASN A 87 14.32 19.08 -17.28
C ASN A 87 15.75 18.84 -17.76
N ARG A 88 16.07 17.61 -18.17
CA ARG A 88 17.41 17.24 -18.68
C ARG A 88 17.67 17.81 -20.07
N TYR A 89 16.67 17.78 -20.94
CA TYR A 89 16.73 18.31 -22.30
C TYR A 89 15.89 19.59 -22.40
N ARG A 90 16.18 20.56 -21.52
CA ARG A 90 15.55 21.88 -21.58
C ARG A 90 16.11 22.66 -22.76
N LYS A 91 15.29 23.49 -23.40
CA LYS A 91 15.75 24.38 -24.48
C LYS A 91 16.89 25.29 -23.96
N SER A 92 18.05 25.22 -24.61
CA SER A 92 19.17 26.13 -24.36
C SER A 92 18.88 27.48 -25.00
N SER A 93 19.30 28.57 -24.36
CA SER A 93 19.20 29.94 -24.89
C SER A 93 20.30 30.24 -25.90
N ASP A 94 21.37 29.43 -25.95
CA ASP A 94 22.54 29.65 -26.80
C ASP A 94 22.30 29.19 -28.25
N PRO A 95 22.41 30.08 -29.25
CA PRO A 95 22.24 29.75 -30.66
C PRO A 95 23.36 28.88 -31.27
N GLU A 96 24.52 28.76 -30.60
CA GLU A 96 25.68 27.97 -31.09
C GLU A 96 25.55 26.44 -30.88
N LYS A 97 24.45 25.96 -30.27
CA LYS A 97 24.26 24.52 -29.91
C LYS A 97 23.08 23.87 -30.62
N LEU A 98 22.88 24.16 -31.91
CA LEU A 98 21.75 23.64 -32.69
C LEU A 98 21.74 22.10 -32.76
N ASP A 99 22.92 21.47 -32.91
CA ASP A 99 23.04 20.01 -32.94
C ASP A 99 22.69 19.38 -31.58
N THR A 100 23.03 20.03 -30.48
CA THR A 100 22.66 19.58 -29.12
C THR A 100 21.15 19.74 -28.88
N GLU A 101 20.52 20.79 -29.40
CA GLU A 101 19.07 20.98 -29.33
C GLU A 101 18.35 19.85 -30.09
N ARG A 102 18.80 19.56 -31.32
CA ARG A 102 18.25 18.48 -32.15
C ARG A 102 18.44 17.11 -31.51
N GLN A 103 19.61 16.83 -30.92
CA GLN A 103 19.83 15.62 -30.13
C GLN A 103 18.84 15.51 -28.96
N GLY A 104 18.61 16.60 -28.23
CA GLY A 104 17.64 16.65 -27.13
C GLY A 104 16.22 16.32 -27.59
N ILE A 105 15.80 16.83 -28.75
CA ILE A 105 14.48 16.55 -29.35
C ILE A 105 14.37 15.07 -29.72
N ILE A 106 15.38 14.50 -30.40
CA ILE A 106 15.37 13.08 -30.79
C ILE A 106 15.33 12.19 -29.55
N LYS A 107 16.10 12.51 -28.50
CA LYS A 107 16.03 11.78 -27.23
C LYS A 107 14.64 11.85 -26.61
N LEU A 108 13.99 13.02 -26.57
CA LEU A 108 12.59 13.13 -26.12
C LEU A 108 11.63 12.27 -26.95
N MET A 109 11.79 12.24 -28.28
CA MET A 109 11.00 11.37 -29.15
C MET A 109 11.22 9.89 -28.83
N MET A 110 12.45 9.48 -28.49
CA MET A 110 12.77 8.12 -28.05
C MET A 110 12.09 7.76 -26.71
N TYR A 111 11.94 8.72 -25.79
CA TYR A 111 11.15 8.53 -24.57
C TYR A 111 9.64 8.44 -24.86
N MET A 112 9.13 9.20 -25.83
CA MET A 112 7.70 9.24 -26.19
C MET A 112 7.26 8.04 -27.04
N PHE A 113 8.10 7.58 -27.97
CA PHE A 113 7.78 6.54 -28.96
C PHE A 113 8.78 5.38 -28.95
N PRO A 114 9.04 4.74 -27.79
CA PRO A 114 10.11 3.77 -27.66
C PRO A 114 9.99 2.57 -28.60
N ARG A 115 8.77 2.11 -28.89
CA ARG A 115 8.55 0.97 -29.80
C ARG A 115 8.96 1.32 -31.22
N GLN A 116 8.77 2.57 -31.66
CA GLN A 116 9.17 3.01 -33.01
C GLN A 116 10.68 3.09 -33.19
N PHE A 117 11.43 3.26 -32.10
CA PHE A 117 12.90 3.25 -32.07
C PHE A 117 13.51 1.89 -31.68
N GLY A 118 12.69 0.84 -31.53
CA GLY A 118 13.16 -0.49 -31.16
C GLY A 118 13.59 -0.65 -29.69
N LEU A 119 13.23 0.31 -28.85
CA LEU A 119 13.52 0.32 -27.42
C LEU A 119 12.53 -0.56 -26.63
N HIS A 120 12.91 -0.91 -25.41
CA HIS A 120 12.08 -1.61 -24.43
C HIS A 120 10.75 -0.86 -24.19
N ASN A 121 9.64 -1.56 -24.15
CA ASN A 121 8.34 -0.91 -24.02
C ASN A 121 7.28 -1.85 -23.44
N VAL A 122 6.20 -1.27 -22.96
CA VAL A 122 5.08 -2.01 -22.34
C VAL A 122 4.28 -2.85 -23.32
N PHE A 123 4.38 -2.62 -24.63
CA PHE A 123 3.57 -3.30 -25.64
C PHE A 123 4.18 -4.64 -26.05
N THR A 124 5.50 -4.70 -26.26
CA THR A 124 6.16 -5.88 -26.83
C THR A 124 7.28 -6.46 -25.98
N SER A 125 7.83 -5.70 -25.03
CA SER A 125 9.01 -6.17 -24.28
C SER A 125 8.64 -6.96 -23.04
N GLN A 126 9.36 -8.05 -22.79
CA GLN A 126 9.22 -8.83 -21.56
C GLN A 126 9.82 -8.07 -20.36
N VAL A 127 9.16 -8.18 -19.22
CA VAL A 127 9.56 -7.49 -17.99
C VAL A 127 10.36 -8.46 -17.15
N ASP A 128 11.59 -8.08 -16.80
CA ASP A 128 12.47 -8.89 -15.98
C ASP A 128 12.15 -8.69 -14.48
N PRO A 129 11.61 -9.71 -13.77
CA PRO A 129 11.26 -9.60 -12.36
C PRO A 129 12.49 -9.50 -11.44
N THR A 130 13.69 -9.73 -11.97
CA THR A 130 14.95 -9.49 -11.25
C THR A 130 15.29 -8.01 -11.23
N LYS A 131 14.88 -7.22 -12.23
CA LYS A 131 15.18 -5.77 -12.31
C LYS A 131 14.07 -4.89 -11.73
N THR A 132 12.81 -5.31 -11.82
CA THR A 132 11.67 -4.55 -11.31
C THR A 132 10.71 -5.43 -10.52
N SER A 133 10.14 -4.88 -9.44
CA SER A 133 9.05 -5.51 -8.68
C SER A 133 7.66 -5.05 -9.15
N GLN A 134 7.60 -4.14 -10.12
CA GLN A 134 6.35 -3.60 -10.67
C GLN A 134 5.97 -4.35 -11.95
N LYS A 135 4.70 -4.23 -12.34
CA LYS A 135 4.19 -4.85 -13.58
C LYS A 135 4.97 -4.43 -14.83
N PHE A 136 5.45 -3.18 -14.86
CA PHE A 136 6.27 -2.64 -15.94
C PHE A 136 7.50 -1.92 -15.37
N GLN A 137 8.57 -1.84 -16.18
CA GLN A 137 9.81 -1.14 -15.84
C GLN A 137 9.57 0.37 -15.69
N ASP A 138 10.36 1.02 -14.83
CA ASP A 138 10.35 2.48 -14.68
C ASP A 138 11.17 3.11 -15.81
N TYR A 139 10.47 3.86 -16.68
CA TYR A 139 11.05 4.50 -17.85
C TYR A 139 11.51 5.94 -17.58
N THR A 140 11.57 6.38 -16.31
CA THR A 140 12.05 7.73 -15.97
C THR A 140 13.49 7.99 -16.43
N LEU A 141 14.34 6.95 -16.42
CA LEU A 141 15.74 7.01 -16.87
C LEU A 141 16.02 5.87 -17.85
N ARG A 142 16.41 6.23 -19.08
CA ARG A 142 16.70 5.28 -20.18
C ARG A 142 18.02 5.56 -20.89
N GLU A 143 18.90 6.33 -20.26
CA GLU A 143 20.14 6.77 -20.91
C GLU A 143 21.07 5.61 -21.29
N GLU A 144 21.18 4.59 -20.44
CA GLU A 144 21.97 3.38 -20.75
C GLU A 144 21.46 2.65 -22.00
N GLU A 145 20.17 2.77 -22.29
CA GLU A 145 19.54 2.15 -23.45
C GLU A 145 19.58 3.03 -24.70
N ILE A 146 19.55 4.35 -24.51
CA ILE A 146 19.58 5.35 -25.59
C ILE A 146 21.02 5.64 -26.02
N ALA A 147 22.01 5.58 -25.12
CA ALA A 147 23.41 5.91 -25.39
C ALA A 147 24.00 5.16 -26.60
N PRO A 148 23.80 3.83 -26.76
CA PRO A 148 24.32 3.10 -27.93
C PRO A 148 23.78 3.61 -29.28
N ALA A 149 22.61 4.25 -29.30
CA ALA A 149 22.05 4.82 -30.53
C ALA A 149 22.79 6.08 -31.01
N PHE A 150 23.59 6.69 -30.13
CA PHE A 150 24.41 7.88 -30.39
C PHE A 150 25.92 7.58 -30.36
N GLU A 151 26.32 6.33 -30.08
CA GLU A 151 27.72 5.90 -30.10
C GLU A 151 28.23 5.76 -31.55
N SER A 152 29.44 6.25 -31.77
CA SER A 152 30.15 6.18 -33.06
C SER A 152 30.74 4.77 -33.24
N LYS A 153 30.72 4.23 -34.47
CA LYS A 153 31.43 2.97 -34.77
C LYS A 153 32.96 3.21 -34.77
N PRO A 154 33.80 2.17 -34.59
CA PRO A 154 35.25 2.31 -34.74
C PRO A 154 35.57 2.85 -36.15
N GLY A 155 36.06 4.09 -36.24
CA GLY A 155 36.41 4.78 -37.50
C GLY A 155 35.61 6.06 -37.82
N ASP A 156 34.52 6.38 -37.10
CA ASP A 156 33.73 7.61 -37.33
C ASP A 156 34.19 8.76 -36.41
N THR A 157 34.48 9.94 -36.97
CA THR A 157 34.89 11.16 -36.24
C THR A 157 33.73 12.01 -35.72
N VAL A 158 32.48 11.71 -36.09
CA VAL A 158 31.28 12.49 -35.74
C VAL A 158 30.23 11.62 -35.05
N PRO A 159 29.60 12.07 -33.94
CA PRO A 159 28.51 11.34 -33.27
C PRO A 159 27.35 11.07 -34.24
N ARG A 160 26.95 9.80 -34.36
CA ARG A 160 25.86 9.41 -35.26
C ARG A 160 24.51 9.88 -34.72
N MET A 161 23.71 10.55 -35.55
CA MET A 161 22.31 10.84 -35.22
C MET A 161 21.43 9.62 -35.56
N PRO A 162 20.60 9.13 -34.63
CA PRO A 162 19.71 8.02 -34.93
C PRO A 162 18.64 8.42 -35.96
N LYS A 163 18.35 7.51 -36.88
CA LYS A 163 17.40 7.76 -37.97
C LYS A 163 15.98 7.82 -37.41
N ILE A 164 15.33 8.98 -37.53
CA ILE A 164 13.93 9.16 -37.13
C ILE A 164 13.03 8.28 -38.02
N PRO A 165 12.13 7.46 -37.43
CA PRO A 165 11.13 6.67 -38.17
C PRO A 165 10.32 7.56 -39.12
N LYS A 166 10.03 7.08 -40.34
CA LYS A 166 9.42 7.89 -41.42
C LYS A 166 8.17 8.67 -40.96
N ARG A 167 7.27 8.01 -40.22
CA ARG A 167 6.00 8.59 -39.71
C ARG A 167 6.16 9.64 -38.60
N LEU A 168 7.33 9.75 -37.98
CA LEU A 168 7.58 10.71 -36.90
C LEU A 168 8.40 11.93 -37.37
N ARG A 169 8.68 12.05 -38.67
CA ARG A 169 9.46 13.18 -39.22
C ARG A 169 8.57 14.40 -39.46
N GLY A 170 9.13 15.60 -39.34
CA GLY A 170 8.42 16.84 -39.60
C GLY A 170 7.55 17.24 -38.41
N ASP A 171 6.22 17.18 -38.57
CA ASP A 171 5.23 17.71 -37.61
C ASP A 171 5.46 17.25 -36.16
N VAL A 172 5.81 15.99 -35.94
CA VAL A 172 6.04 15.46 -34.59
C VAL A 172 7.28 16.08 -33.94
N GLU A 173 8.34 16.32 -34.71
CA GLU A 173 9.56 16.98 -34.23
C GLU A 173 9.25 18.42 -33.80
N GLU A 174 8.44 19.14 -34.58
CA GLU A 174 7.97 20.48 -34.24
C GLU A 174 7.07 20.48 -33.00
N LEU A 175 6.15 19.52 -32.88
CA LEU A 175 5.31 19.37 -31.70
C LEU A 175 6.14 19.09 -30.44
N VAL A 176 7.16 18.22 -30.52
CA VAL A 176 8.06 17.94 -29.38
C VAL A 176 8.90 19.17 -29.03
N LYS A 177 9.41 19.91 -30.02
CA LYS A 177 10.10 21.19 -29.80
C LYS A 177 9.18 22.20 -29.10
N ARG A 178 7.92 22.30 -29.53
CA ARG A 178 6.91 23.16 -28.90
C ARG A 178 6.61 22.72 -27.47
N LEU A 179 6.56 21.41 -27.20
CA LEU A 179 6.41 20.86 -25.85
C LEU A 179 7.56 21.29 -24.93
N GLN A 180 8.82 21.25 -25.39
CA GLN A 180 9.97 21.76 -24.62
C GLN A 180 9.85 23.25 -24.30
N VAL A 181 9.46 24.06 -25.29
CA VAL A 181 9.27 25.51 -25.11
C VAL A 181 8.16 25.77 -24.08
N LEU A 182 7.01 25.10 -24.22
CA LEU A 182 5.89 25.25 -23.29
C LEU A 182 6.25 24.80 -21.88
N HIS A 183 6.99 23.70 -21.74
CA HIS A 183 7.53 23.26 -20.45
C HIS A 183 8.43 24.32 -19.82
N SER A 184 9.36 24.90 -20.60
CA SER A 184 10.30 25.90 -20.09
C SER A 184 9.62 27.17 -19.58
N ARG A 185 8.45 27.53 -20.15
CA ARG A 185 7.63 28.70 -19.81
C ARG A 185 6.58 28.42 -18.72
N CYS A 186 6.36 27.16 -18.36
CA CYS A 186 5.32 26.78 -17.42
C CYS A 186 5.76 27.06 -15.98
N SER A 187 5.12 28.04 -15.33
CA SER A 187 5.31 28.27 -13.90
C SER A 187 4.49 27.28 -13.06
N TYR A 188 5.10 26.14 -12.73
CA TYR A 188 4.48 25.11 -11.91
C TYR A 188 4.09 25.59 -10.52
N ILE A 189 4.90 26.46 -9.92
CA ILE A 189 4.68 26.94 -8.55
C ILE A 189 3.47 27.87 -8.46
N GLU A 190 3.27 28.74 -9.45
CA GLU A 190 2.11 29.65 -9.48
C GLU A 190 0.82 28.89 -9.78
N LEU A 191 0.87 27.87 -10.65
CA LEU A 191 -0.25 26.95 -10.85
C LEU A 191 -0.59 26.19 -9.57
N LEU A 192 0.42 25.72 -8.83
CA LEU A 192 0.22 24.99 -7.59
C LEU A 192 -0.43 25.88 -6.52
N LYS A 193 0.05 27.13 -6.37
CA LYS A 193 -0.54 28.13 -5.45
C LYS A 193 -1.98 28.48 -5.81
N TYR A 194 -2.28 28.59 -7.11
CA TYR A 194 -3.61 28.96 -7.59
C TYR A 194 -4.64 27.84 -7.39
N TYR A 195 -4.31 26.62 -7.82
CA TYR A 195 -5.24 25.49 -7.79
C TYR A 195 -5.24 24.72 -6.46
N CYS A 196 -4.10 24.69 -5.75
CA CYS A 196 -3.90 23.94 -4.52
C CYS A 196 -3.25 24.83 -3.43
N PRO A 197 -3.94 25.88 -2.97
CA PRO A 197 -3.40 26.79 -1.98
C PRO A 197 -3.15 26.06 -0.65
N CYS A 198 -2.06 26.41 0.04
CA CYS A 198 -1.77 25.94 1.39
C CYS A 198 -1.53 27.11 2.36
N VAL A 199 -1.40 26.77 3.65
CA VAL A 199 -1.18 27.75 4.74
C VAL A 199 0.04 28.64 4.47
N PHE A 200 1.10 28.09 3.89
CA PHE A 200 2.35 28.81 3.60
C PHE A 200 2.26 29.81 2.45
N ASP A 201 1.26 29.70 1.57
CA ASP A 201 1.12 30.61 0.43
C ASP A 201 0.61 32.01 0.85
N ARG A 202 -0.02 32.11 2.03
CA ARG A 202 -0.61 33.36 2.54
C ARG A 202 0.44 34.43 2.87
N SER A 203 1.68 34.04 3.22
CA SER A 203 2.76 34.99 3.50
C SER A 203 3.15 35.86 2.29
N SER A 204 2.85 35.42 1.06
CA SER A 204 3.15 36.19 -0.16
C SER A 204 2.11 37.26 -0.51
N ARG A 205 0.94 37.26 0.15
CA ARG A 205 -0.20 38.15 -0.15
C ARG A 205 -0.37 39.33 0.81
N SER A 206 0.68 39.74 1.54
CA SER A 206 0.68 41.05 2.19
C SER A 206 0.72 42.15 1.12
N ARG A 207 -0.46 42.47 0.58
CA ARG A 207 -0.69 43.65 -0.25
C ARG A 207 -0.29 44.86 0.59
N ARG A 208 0.75 45.58 0.17
CA ARG A 208 0.99 46.97 0.58
C ARG A 208 -0.35 47.71 0.53
N PRO A 209 -0.83 48.32 1.63
CA PRO A 209 -2.04 49.11 1.58
C PRO A 209 -1.81 50.24 0.56
N ARG A 210 -2.74 50.33 -0.38
CA ARG A 210 -2.81 51.40 -1.38
C ARG A 210 -2.93 52.71 -0.60
N ASN A 211 -1.87 53.52 -0.57
CA ASN A 211 -1.94 54.90 -0.08
C ASN A 211 -2.98 55.65 -0.92
N LYS A 212 -4.21 55.78 -0.40
CA LYS A 212 -5.14 56.80 -0.86
C LYS A 212 -4.58 58.12 -0.34
N LYS A 213 -4.08 58.94 -1.27
CA LYS A 213 -3.81 60.36 -1.05
C LYS A 213 -5.13 61.02 -0.65
N ILE A 214 -5.18 61.61 0.53
CA ILE A 214 -6.16 62.64 0.90
C ILE A 214 -5.31 63.88 1.27
N PRO A 215 -5.63 65.08 0.74
CA PRO A 215 -4.77 66.24 0.91
C PRO A 215 -4.85 66.80 2.33
N THR A 216 -3.72 67.29 2.79
CA THR A 216 -3.53 68.10 3.98
C THR A 216 -4.34 69.38 3.93
N SER A 217 -5.12 69.65 4.98
CA SER A 217 -5.44 71.02 5.40
C SER A 217 -5.22 71.15 6.90
N SER A 218 -4.51 72.23 7.22
CA SER A 218 -3.96 72.65 8.50
C SER A 218 -5.00 73.08 9.52
N ARG A 219 -4.85 72.62 10.78
CA ARG A 219 -4.99 73.45 12.00
C ARG A 219 -4.64 72.66 13.27
N LYS A 220 -3.59 73.11 13.96
CA LYS A 220 -3.36 72.90 15.41
C LYS A 220 -3.95 74.12 16.16
N PRO A 221 -3.97 74.15 17.51
CA PRO A 221 -4.17 73.09 18.51
C PRO A 221 -5.21 73.55 19.58
N LYS A 222 -5.52 72.71 20.58
CA LYS A 222 -5.63 73.15 21.99
C LYS A 222 -5.64 71.98 22.98
N ALA A 223 -4.99 72.25 24.11
CA ALA A 223 -4.66 71.36 25.20
C ALA A 223 -5.79 71.27 26.24
N SER A 224 -5.85 70.16 26.99
CA SER A 224 -6.01 70.19 28.46
C SER A 224 -6.13 68.78 29.09
N GLN A 225 -5.34 68.59 30.16
CA GLN A 225 -5.66 67.89 31.42
C GLN A 225 -5.55 66.35 31.52
N HIS A 226 -4.42 65.96 32.15
CA HIS A 226 -4.16 64.84 33.08
C HIS A 226 -5.19 64.74 34.25
N PRO A 227 -5.05 63.81 35.24
CA PRO A 227 -4.63 62.39 35.23
C PRO A 227 -5.42 61.52 36.26
N SER A 228 -5.24 60.19 36.26
CA SER A 228 -5.27 59.35 37.48
C SER A 228 -4.78 57.93 37.19
N ARG A 229 -3.53 57.60 37.56
CA ARG A 229 -3.10 56.84 38.76
C ARG A 229 -3.55 55.36 38.74
N SER A 230 -2.71 54.38 38.43
CA SER A 230 -1.48 53.87 39.08
C SER A 230 -1.71 52.99 40.32
N ASN A 231 -1.26 51.74 40.24
CA ASN A 231 -0.40 51.04 41.23
C ASN A 231 0.11 49.74 40.54
N TYR A 232 1.37 49.65 40.09
CA TYR A 232 2.62 49.31 40.83
C TYR A 232 2.49 47.98 41.61
N LYS A 233 3.36 46.96 41.45
CA LYS A 233 4.85 46.92 41.43
C LYS A 233 5.36 45.78 40.51
N CYS A 234 6.37 45.96 39.64
CA CYS A 234 7.84 46.09 39.83
C CYS A 234 8.50 44.86 40.51
N THR A 235 9.15 43.93 39.79
CA THR A 235 10.51 43.93 39.16
C THR A 235 11.69 43.88 40.12
N SER A 236 12.53 42.86 39.93
CA SER A 236 14.01 42.88 39.99
C SER A 236 14.48 41.57 39.31
N THR A 237 15.52 41.44 38.48
CA THR A 237 16.55 42.37 37.97
C THR A 237 17.35 41.67 36.84
N GLN A 238 17.73 42.46 35.81
CA GLN A 238 18.99 42.44 35.02
C GLN A 238 19.34 41.20 34.17
N MET A 239 19.26 41.25 32.82
CA MET A 239 20.19 41.84 31.81
C MET A 239 21.60 41.23 31.85
N ASN A 240 22.33 40.85 30.77
CA ASN A 240 22.24 40.64 29.30
C ASN A 240 23.68 40.12 28.90
N PRO A 241 24.16 39.95 27.64
CA PRO A 241 23.54 39.85 26.30
C PRO A 241 24.06 38.65 25.46
N GLN A 242 23.40 38.26 24.36
CA GLN A 242 24.12 37.87 23.11
C GLN A 242 23.21 37.69 21.87
N ALA A 243 23.60 38.42 20.83
CA ALA A 243 23.47 38.15 19.39
C ALA A 243 22.07 37.86 18.81
N GLY A 244 21.55 38.86 18.10
CA GLY A 244 20.40 38.72 17.22
C GLY A 244 20.68 37.75 16.06
N ALA A 245 19.89 36.68 16.01
CA ALA A 245 19.61 35.94 14.80
C ALA A 245 18.11 36.11 14.51
N ALA A 246 17.79 36.58 13.31
CA ALA A 246 16.42 36.76 12.84
C ALA A 246 15.63 35.45 12.96
N SER A 247 14.79 35.34 14.00
CA SER A 247 13.87 34.23 14.16
C SER A 247 12.84 34.29 13.04
N THR A 248 13.05 33.47 12.01
CA THR A 248 12.03 33.20 11.01
C THR A 248 10.93 32.42 11.74
N GLN A 249 9.88 33.10 12.20
CA GLN A 249 8.71 32.45 12.78
C GLN A 249 8.12 31.50 11.74
N VAL A 250 8.41 30.20 11.88
CA VAL A 250 7.77 29.15 11.10
C VAL A 250 6.30 29.14 11.52
N GLN A 251 5.41 29.56 10.62
CA GLN A 251 3.97 29.52 10.86
C GLN A 251 3.55 28.09 11.25
N SER A 252 3.06 27.93 12.47
CA SER A 252 2.55 26.65 12.97
C SER A 252 1.32 26.22 12.17
N LEU A 253 1.21 24.93 11.87
CA LEU A 253 0.00 24.38 11.25
C LEU A 253 -1.22 24.64 12.15
N PRO A 254 -2.42 24.84 11.58
CA PRO A 254 -3.62 24.95 12.38
C PRO A 254 -3.82 23.65 13.18
N LYS A 255 -4.25 23.78 14.45
CA LYS A 255 -4.60 22.61 15.28
C LYS A 255 -5.87 21.99 14.71
N HIS A 256 -5.74 20.84 14.07
CA HIS A 256 -6.86 20.02 13.59
C HIS A 256 -6.88 18.70 14.37
N ASP A 257 -8.08 18.18 14.65
CA ASP A 257 -8.26 16.90 15.34
C ASP A 257 -7.80 15.70 14.49
N SER A 258 -7.79 15.87 13.16
CA SER A 258 -7.33 14.87 12.19
C SER A 258 -6.33 15.45 11.21
N LEU A 259 -5.18 14.77 11.06
CA LEU A 259 -4.15 15.15 10.07
C LEU A 259 -4.67 15.11 8.63
N VAL A 260 -5.76 14.37 8.39
CA VAL A 260 -6.36 14.21 7.06
C VAL A 260 -6.98 15.52 6.55
N GLU A 261 -7.40 16.43 7.43
CA GLU A 261 -7.98 17.72 7.06
C GLU A 261 -6.98 18.66 6.38
N LEU A 262 -5.68 18.45 6.63
CA LEU A 262 -4.59 19.18 5.98
C LEU A 262 -4.33 18.70 4.54
N ALA A 263 -5.05 17.68 4.05
CA ALA A 263 -4.92 17.19 2.69
C ALA A 263 -5.59 18.12 1.68
N THR A 264 -4.99 18.25 0.51
CA THR A 264 -5.57 18.93 -0.64
C THR A 264 -6.68 18.06 -1.25
N PRO A 265 -7.89 18.60 -1.47
CA PRO A 265 -8.99 17.87 -2.12
C PRO A 265 -8.61 17.34 -3.50
N SER A 266 -9.06 16.13 -3.84
CA SER A 266 -8.76 15.49 -5.13
C SER A 266 -9.21 16.30 -6.35
N SER A 267 -10.27 17.09 -6.22
CA SER A 267 -10.76 18.00 -7.26
C SER A 267 -9.78 19.13 -7.57
N GLN A 268 -9.12 19.68 -6.55
CA GLN A 268 -8.09 20.70 -6.71
C GLN A 268 -6.83 20.13 -7.35
N VAL A 269 -6.40 18.93 -6.92
CA VAL A 269 -5.26 18.22 -7.51
C VAL A 269 -5.55 17.89 -8.99
N SER A 270 -6.78 17.50 -9.30
CA SER A 270 -7.26 17.26 -10.66
C SER A 270 -7.20 18.53 -11.51
N ALA A 271 -7.73 19.65 -11.01
CA ALA A 271 -7.67 20.94 -11.70
C ALA A 271 -6.22 21.39 -11.97
N PHE A 272 -5.32 21.24 -10.99
CA PHE A 272 -3.89 21.50 -11.15
C PHE A 272 -3.28 20.64 -12.26
N CYS A 273 -3.48 19.32 -12.22
CA CYS A 273 -2.91 18.40 -13.22
C CYS A 273 -3.46 18.67 -14.62
N GLN A 274 -4.76 18.95 -14.76
CA GLN A 274 -5.38 19.29 -16.04
C GLN A 274 -4.86 20.63 -16.58
N ALA A 275 -4.70 21.64 -15.72
CA ALA A 275 -4.16 22.94 -16.11
C ALA A 275 -2.69 22.85 -16.54
N VAL A 276 -1.88 22.08 -15.81
CA VAL A 276 -0.51 21.80 -16.20
C VAL A 276 -0.48 21.07 -17.54
N SER A 277 -1.15 19.92 -17.68
CA SER A 277 -1.19 19.15 -18.93
C SER A 277 -1.66 19.98 -20.13
N SER A 278 -2.66 20.86 -19.94
CA SER A 278 -3.15 21.76 -20.98
C SER A 278 -2.16 22.85 -21.40
N LYS A 279 -1.23 23.23 -20.51
CA LYS A 279 -0.19 24.23 -20.79
C LYS A 279 1.06 23.62 -21.41
N ILE A 280 1.45 22.40 -21.00
CA ILE A 280 2.68 21.75 -21.51
C ILE A 280 2.46 20.98 -22.80
N ILE A 281 1.33 20.30 -22.99
CA ILE A 281 1.09 19.46 -24.17
C ILE A 281 0.54 20.35 -25.29
N PRO A 282 1.26 20.48 -26.42
CA PRO A 282 0.77 21.22 -27.58
C PRO A 282 -0.59 20.71 -28.06
N ASP A 283 -1.44 21.66 -28.42
CA ASP A 283 -2.80 21.39 -28.90
C ASP A 283 -2.85 20.49 -30.14
N GLY A 284 -1.85 20.58 -31.02
CA GLY A 284 -1.77 19.76 -32.25
C GLY A 284 -1.60 18.26 -31.99
N PHE A 285 -1.15 17.83 -30.81
CA PHE A 285 -1.14 16.40 -30.46
C PHE A 285 -2.55 15.78 -30.43
N TRP A 286 -3.59 16.59 -30.19
CA TRP A 286 -4.97 16.13 -30.06
C TRP A 286 -5.76 16.15 -31.38
N GLY A 287 -5.17 16.64 -32.46
CA GLY A 287 -5.81 16.90 -33.76
C GLY A 287 -6.18 18.36 -33.97
N ASP A 288 -7.05 18.62 -34.95
CA ASP A 288 -7.45 19.97 -35.36
C ASP A 288 -8.88 20.32 -34.94
N ASP A 289 -9.16 21.62 -34.83
CA ASP A 289 -10.48 22.23 -34.58
C ASP A 289 -11.41 21.48 -33.61
N THR A 290 -12.37 20.74 -34.14
CA THR A 290 -13.41 20.03 -33.40
C THR A 290 -12.89 18.73 -32.78
N VAL A 291 -12.05 18.00 -33.52
CA VAL A 291 -11.37 16.77 -33.07
C VAL A 291 -10.47 17.09 -31.88
N LYS A 292 -9.74 18.21 -31.97
CA LYS A 292 -8.92 18.72 -30.87
C LYS A 292 -9.70 18.88 -29.57
N LYS A 293 -10.80 19.64 -29.62
CA LYS A 293 -11.62 19.95 -28.42
C LYS A 293 -12.21 18.66 -27.82
N HIS A 294 -12.68 17.75 -28.67
CA HIS A 294 -13.25 16.46 -28.27
C HIS A 294 -12.20 15.55 -27.59
N ASN A 295 -11.08 15.28 -28.26
CA ASN A 295 -10.02 14.42 -27.74
C ASN A 295 -9.40 14.99 -26.46
N LYS A 296 -9.11 16.30 -26.43
CA LYS A 296 -8.60 16.98 -25.25
C LYS A 296 -9.57 16.87 -24.07
N SER A 297 -10.87 17.08 -24.29
CA SER A 297 -11.89 16.93 -23.24
C SER A 297 -11.95 15.51 -22.65
N ILE A 298 -11.81 14.48 -23.49
CA ILE A 298 -11.79 13.08 -23.03
C ILE A 298 -10.56 12.83 -22.17
N VAL A 299 -9.38 13.23 -22.64
CA VAL A 299 -8.12 13.00 -21.90
C VAL A 299 -8.13 13.73 -20.56
N MET A 300 -8.64 14.97 -20.50
CA MET A 300 -8.77 15.70 -19.23
C MET A 300 -9.73 15.01 -18.25
N ARG A 301 -10.82 14.42 -18.74
CA ARG A 301 -11.72 13.57 -17.93
C ARG A 301 -11.03 12.29 -17.45
N SER A 302 -10.19 11.68 -18.28
CA SER A 302 -9.38 10.52 -17.87
C SER A 302 -8.34 10.88 -16.81
N ILE A 303 -7.73 12.08 -16.86
CA ILE A 303 -6.84 12.60 -15.81
C ILE A 303 -7.60 12.79 -14.49
N ASP A 304 -8.80 13.39 -14.54
CA ASP A 304 -9.65 13.55 -13.36
C ASP A 304 -10.00 12.20 -12.73
N HIS A 305 -10.40 11.24 -13.57
CA HIS A 305 -10.71 9.89 -13.12
C HIS A 305 -9.48 9.22 -12.48
N PHE A 306 -8.30 9.29 -13.10
CA PHE A 306 -7.05 8.71 -12.58
C PHE A 306 -6.67 9.21 -11.17
N ILE A 307 -6.94 10.48 -10.88
CA ILE A 307 -6.66 11.09 -9.57
C ILE A 307 -7.71 10.65 -8.54
N LYS A 308 -8.98 10.53 -8.93
CA LYS A 308 -10.07 10.08 -8.04
C LYS A 308 -10.04 8.58 -7.72
N LEU A 309 -9.27 7.78 -8.46
CA LEU A 309 -9.13 6.35 -8.19
C LEU A 309 -8.68 6.06 -6.75
N ARG A 310 -9.27 5.04 -6.15
CA ARG A 310 -8.94 4.56 -4.81
C ARG A 310 -7.63 3.78 -4.79
N ARG A 311 -7.14 3.44 -3.60
CA ARG A 311 -5.98 2.58 -3.43
C ARG A 311 -6.29 1.20 -4.02
N PHE A 312 -5.34 0.68 -4.81
CA PHE A 312 -5.41 -0.61 -5.53
C PHE A 312 -6.27 -0.64 -6.80
N GLU A 313 -6.95 0.46 -7.13
CA GLU A 313 -7.57 0.59 -8.45
C GLU A 313 -6.51 0.93 -9.51
N ALA A 314 -6.76 0.46 -10.73
CA ALA A 314 -5.90 0.64 -11.87
C ALA A 314 -6.72 1.09 -13.08
N MET A 315 -6.09 1.90 -13.92
CA MET A 315 -6.63 2.36 -15.20
C MET A 315 -5.86 1.68 -16.32
N SER A 316 -6.58 1.15 -17.31
CA SER A 316 -5.98 0.50 -18.48
C SER A 316 -5.80 1.48 -19.64
N LEU A 317 -4.85 1.20 -20.53
CA LEU A 317 -4.67 2.00 -21.74
C LEU A 317 -5.90 1.90 -22.66
N HIS A 318 -6.57 0.74 -22.67
CA HIS A 318 -7.83 0.56 -23.38
C HIS A 318 -8.88 1.58 -22.93
N GLU A 319 -9.07 1.74 -21.63
CA GLU A 319 -10.04 2.68 -21.04
C GLU A 319 -9.76 4.13 -21.45
N ILE A 320 -8.50 4.54 -21.47
CA ILE A 320 -8.09 5.90 -21.89
C ILE A 320 -8.33 6.10 -23.39
N THR A 321 -8.13 5.06 -24.19
CA THR A 321 -8.24 5.13 -25.66
C THR A 321 -9.70 5.15 -26.15
N GLN A 322 -10.65 4.76 -25.30
CA GLN A 322 -12.07 4.73 -25.67
C GLN A 322 -12.59 6.13 -26.06
N LYS A 323 -13.43 6.16 -27.11
CA LYS A 323 -14.13 7.37 -27.61
C LYS A 323 -13.22 8.45 -28.23
N LEU A 324 -11.91 8.20 -28.37
CA LEU A 324 -10.98 9.11 -29.04
C LEU A 324 -11.10 8.99 -30.57
N LYS A 325 -11.10 10.14 -31.25
CA LYS A 325 -11.10 10.25 -32.71
C LYS A 325 -9.66 10.32 -33.21
N ILE A 326 -9.03 9.15 -33.36
CA ILE A 326 -7.59 9.02 -33.70
C ILE A 326 -7.37 9.08 -35.22
N ALA A 327 -8.32 8.58 -36.01
CA ALA A 327 -8.23 8.58 -37.47
C ALA A 327 -8.11 10.00 -38.06
N ASP A 328 -8.70 10.99 -37.39
CA ASP A 328 -8.79 12.37 -37.86
C ASP A 328 -7.59 13.25 -37.41
N ILE A 329 -6.55 12.66 -36.81
CA ILE A 329 -5.38 13.40 -36.32
C ILE A 329 -4.35 13.56 -37.46
N PRO A 330 -3.97 14.79 -37.84
CA PRO A 330 -3.12 15.04 -39.02
C PRO A 330 -1.71 14.44 -38.90
N TRP A 331 -1.00 14.65 -37.80
CA TRP A 331 0.40 14.22 -37.63
C TRP A 331 0.56 12.68 -37.61
N LEU A 332 -0.52 11.92 -37.50
CA LEU A 332 -0.52 10.45 -37.59
C LEU A 332 -0.67 9.97 -39.05
N LYS A 333 -1.10 10.83 -39.98
CA LYS A 333 -1.24 10.50 -41.40
C LYS A 333 0.15 10.25 -42.01
N PRO A 334 0.29 9.29 -42.96
CA PRO A 334 1.50 9.17 -43.76
C PRO A 334 1.74 10.45 -44.58
N HIS A 335 2.99 10.91 -44.71
CA HIS A 335 3.36 12.10 -45.49
C HIS A 335 2.90 12.08 -46.97
N ASN A 336 2.66 10.90 -47.53
CA ASN A 336 2.28 10.72 -48.94
C ASN A 336 0.81 10.30 -49.13
N ALA A 337 0.00 10.32 -48.08
CA ALA A 337 -1.42 9.97 -48.17
C ALA A 337 -2.24 11.24 -48.37
N GLY A 338 -2.91 11.36 -49.53
CA GLY A 338 -3.97 12.36 -49.73
C GLY A 338 -5.20 12.10 -48.85
N ASP A 339 -6.34 12.71 -49.17
CA ASP A 339 -7.60 12.56 -48.41
C ASP A 339 -8.32 11.20 -48.56
N GLN A 340 -7.56 10.13 -48.85
CA GLN A 340 -8.10 8.79 -48.93
C GLN A 340 -8.47 8.23 -47.54
N LYS A 341 -9.57 7.46 -47.48
CA LYS A 341 -9.96 6.74 -46.26
C LYS A 341 -8.82 5.82 -45.82
N PRO A 342 -8.45 5.83 -44.52
CA PRO A 342 -7.33 5.04 -44.04
C PRO A 342 -7.62 3.54 -44.19
N SER A 343 -6.64 2.78 -44.68
CA SER A 343 -6.72 1.32 -44.66
C SER A 343 -6.75 0.81 -43.21
N ARG A 344 -7.14 -0.46 -43.03
CA ARG A 344 -7.10 -1.12 -41.71
C ARG A 344 -5.69 -1.11 -41.12
N THR A 345 -4.68 -1.43 -41.94
CA THR A 345 -3.27 -1.44 -41.52
C THR A 345 -2.77 -0.05 -41.13
N ASP A 346 -3.20 0.99 -41.84
CA ASP A 346 -2.87 2.37 -41.49
C ASP A 346 -3.54 2.79 -40.18
N THR A 347 -4.84 2.48 -40.02
CA THR A 347 -5.59 2.76 -38.79
C THR A 347 -4.96 2.09 -37.57
N GLU A 348 -4.57 0.81 -37.70
CA GLU A 348 -3.87 0.07 -36.65
C GLU A 348 -2.51 0.71 -36.30
N LYS A 349 -1.76 1.19 -37.31
CA LYS A 349 -0.47 1.87 -37.07
C LYS A 349 -0.63 3.25 -36.42
N ARG A 350 -1.66 4.02 -36.80
CA ARG A 350 -1.99 5.30 -36.14
C ARG A 350 -2.34 5.07 -34.68
N LEU A 351 -3.16 4.06 -34.41
CA LEU A 351 -3.54 3.66 -33.06
C LEU A 351 -2.32 3.25 -32.23
N GLU A 352 -1.41 2.47 -32.80
CA GLU A 352 -0.16 2.07 -32.14
C GLU A 352 0.68 3.26 -31.69
N ILE A 353 0.97 4.20 -32.60
CA ILE A 353 1.80 5.38 -32.31
C ILE A 353 1.10 6.26 -31.26
N PHE A 354 -0.21 6.45 -31.38
CA PHE A 354 -0.96 7.28 -30.44
C PHE A 354 -1.07 6.64 -29.05
N GLN A 355 -1.15 5.31 -28.96
CA GLN A 355 -1.13 4.58 -27.70
C GLN A 355 0.20 4.74 -26.95
N GLU A 356 1.34 4.78 -27.66
CA GLU A 356 2.63 5.11 -27.04
C GLU A 356 2.63 6.53 -26.45
N PHE A 357 2.13 7.50 -27.21
CA PHE A 357 1.98 8.87 -26.74
C PHE A 357 1.08 8.97 -25.50
N LEU A 358 -0.10 8.33 -25.51
CA LEU A 358 -1.00 8.31 -24.35
C LEU A 358 -0.34 7.66 -23.13
N TYR A 359 0.40 6.56 -23.32
CA TYR A 359 1.13 5.93 -22.23
C TYR A 359 2.20 6.87 -21.66
N PHE A 360 2.94 7.58 -22.51
CA PHE A 360 3.90 8.61 -22.08
C PHE A 360 3.24 9.74 -21.28
N VAL A 361 2.09 10.25 -21.73
CA VAL A 361 1.36 11.33 -21.03
C VAL A 361 0.98 10.91 -19.61
N PHE A 362 0.47 9.70 -19.40
CA PHE A 362 0.05 9.27 -18.07
C PHE A 362 1.23 8.75 -17.21
N ASP A 363 2.09 7.89 -17.75
CA ASP A 363 3.17 7.26 -16.98
C ASP A 363 4.38 8.16 -16.78
N SER A 364 4.76 8.93 -17.82
CA SER A 364 5.97 9.76 -17.79
C SER A 364 5.70 11.24 -17.47
N LEU A 365 4.49 11.79 -17.73
CA LEU A 365 4.17 13.17 -17.32
C LEU A 365 3.31 13.21 -16.05
N LEU A 366 2.11 12.62 -16.06
CA LEU A 366 1.16 12.78 -14.95
C LEU A 366 1.67 12.18 -13.63
N ILE A 367 2.18 10.94 -13.66
CA ILE A 367 2.70 10.27 -12.46
C ILE A 367 3.88 11.05 -11.84
N PRO A 368 4.94 11.43 -12.59
CA PRO A 368 6.05 12.22 -12.03
C PRO A 368 5.63 13.61 -11.54
N LEU A 369 4.66 14.25 -12.20
CA LEU A 369 4.10 15.53 -11.76
C LEU A 369 3.45 15.39 -10.38
N ILE A 370 2.54 14.42 -10.20
CA ILE A 370 1.89 14.18 -8.90
C ILE A 370 2.94 13.84 -7.85
N ARG A 371 3.85 12.90 -8.17
CA ARG A 371 4.90 12.40 -7.29
C ARG A 371 5.80 13.51 -6.74
N ASN A 372 6.12 14.52 -7.55
CA ASN A 372 7.03 15.58 -7.13
C ASN A 372 6.35 16.73 -6.38
N ASN A 373 5.04 16.96 -6.56
CA ASN A 373 4.32 18.07 -5.92
C ASN A 373 3.54 17.63 -4.67
N PHE A 374 3.10 16.37 -4.61
CA PHE A 374 2.28 15.84 -3.52
C PHE A 374 2.89 14.56 -2.90
N TYR A 375 2.78 14.46 -1.58
CA TYR A 375 2.89 13.21 -0.84
C TYR A 375 1.50 12.56 -0.81
N VAL A 376 1.32 11.47 -1.55
CA VAL A 376 0.04 10.74 -1.56
C VAL A 376 0.11 9.49 -0.69
N THR A 377 -0.88 9.36 0.19
CA THR A 377 -1.01 8.29 1.20
C THR A 377 -2.49 7.98 1.47
N GLU A 378 -2.75 6.80 2.01
CA GLU A 378 -4.00 6.45 2.67
C GLU A 378 -3.92 6.80 4.17
N SER A 379 -5.06 6.70 4.86
CA SER A 379 -5.12 6.71 6.34
C SER A 379 -5.56 5.35 6.86
N ASN A 380 -5.29 5.09 8.14
CA ASN A 380 -5.71 3.83 8.77
C ASN A 380 -7.23 3.71 8.93
N THR A 381 -7.94 4.85 9.01
CA THR A 381 -9.39 4.89 9.28
C THR A 381 -10.22 4.87 8.01
N HIS A 382 -9.75 5.51 6.93
CA HIS A 382 -10.52 5.71 5.69
C HIS A 382 -10.27 4.66 4.60
N ARG A 383 -9.80 3.46 4.99
CA ARG A 383 -9.60 2.28 4.11
C ARG A 383 -8.82 2.57 2.82
N TYR A 384 -9.50 2.59 1.66
CA TYR A 384 -8.86 2.73 0.35
C TYR A 384 -8.89 4.17 -0.18
N GLN A 385 -9.39 5.13 0.59
CA GLN A 385 -9.35 6.53 0.20
C GLN A 385 -7.90 7.05 0.11
N VAL A 386 -7.64 7.84 -0.92
CA VAL A 386 -6.32 8.42 -1.19
C VAL A 386 -6.35 9.90 -0.82
N PHE A 387 -5.37 10.33 -0.04
CA PHE A 387 -5.16 11.71 0.38
C PHE A 387 -3.90 12.27 -0.27
N TYR A 388 -3.96 13.54 -0.67
CA TYR A 388 -2.89 14.26 -1.33
C TYR A 388 -2.42 15.40 -0.42
N PHE A 389 -1.22 15.29 0.15
CA PHE A 389 -0.62 16.37 0.93
C PHE A 389 0.39 17.11 0.07
N ARG A 390 0.36 18.45 0.05
CA ARG A 390 1.51 19.19 -0.48
C ARG A 390 2.76 18.83 0.31
N HIS A 391 3.89 18.65 -0.37
CA HIS A 391 5.13 18.20 0.30
C HIS A 391 5.59 19.13 1.42
N GLU A 392 5.33 20.44 1.31
CA GLU A 392 5.65 21.42 2.37
C GLU A 392 4.83 21.17 3.64
N VAL A 393 3.53 20.90 3.49
CA VAL A 393 2.62 20.56 4.58
C VAL A 393 3.02 19.22 5.19
N TRP A 394 3.26 18.21 4.35
CA TRP A 394 3.67 16.89 4.81
C TRP A 394 4.99 16.92 5.59
N ARG A 395 5.97 17.72 5.14
CA ARG A 395 7.25 17.88 5.83
C ARG A 395 7.07 18.39 7.25
N GLN A 396 6.21 19.39 7.44
CA GLN A 396 5.92 19.96 8.77
C GLN A 396 5.18 18.97 9.68
N ILE A 397 4.35 18.09 9.13
CA ILE A 397 3.69 17.01 9.90
C ILE A 397 4.69 15.89 10.24
N ALA A 398 5.55 15.53 9.29
CA ALA A 398 6.43 14.37 9.40
C ALA A 398 7.70 14.65 10.20
N GLU A 399 8.25 15.86 10.19
CA GLU A 399 9.50 16.20 10.90
C GLU A 399 9.42 15.98 12.41
N PRO A 400 8.40 16.49 13.14
CA PRO A 400 8.26 16.24 14.58
C PRO A 400 8.13 14.75 14.89
N ALA A 401 7.23 14.04 14.20
CA ALA A 401 7.03 12.61 14.41
C ALA A 401 8.29 11.77 14.10
N MET A 402 9.11 12.21 13.15
CA MET A 402 10.40 11.57 12.85
C MET A 402 11.49 11.93 13.87
N ALA A 403 11.40 13.09 14.51
CA ALA A 403 12.31 13.48 15.59
C ALA A 403 12.03 12.64 16.84
N ASP A 404 10.76 12.51 17.24
CA ASP A 404 10.33 11.66 18.35
C ASP A 404 10.81 10.20 18.14
N LEU A 405 10.56 9.65 16.94
CA LEU A 405 11.02 8.31 16.57
C LEU A 405 12.54 8.13 16.65
N ARG A 406 13.31 9.19 16.32
CA ARG A 406 14.77 9.16 16.39
C ARG A 406 15.29 9.17 17.82
N THR A 407 14.63 9.88 18.72
CA THR A 407 15.03 9.95 20.12
C THR A 407 14.68 8.66 20.86
N ASP A 408 13.46 8.16 20.62
CA ASP A 408 12.88 7.09 21.44
C ASP A 408 13.32 5.69 20.98
N MET A 409 13.30 5.41 19.67
CA MET A 409 13.41 4.03 19.14
C MET A 409 14.65 3.78 18.30
N LEU A 410 15.29 4.81 17.78
CA LEU A 410 16.39 4.69 16.83
C LEU A 410 17.69 5.25 17.40
N GLU A 411 18.80 4.78 16.86
CA GLU A 411 20.13 5.36 17.09
C GLU A 411 20.81 5.57 15.74
N GLU A 412 21.52 6.70 15.57
CA GLU A 412 22.21 6.99 14.31
C GLU A 412 23.49 6.15 14.18
N VAL A 413 23.66 5.46 13.05
CA VAL A 413 24.85 4.65 12.76
C VAL A 413 25.66 5.35 11.67
N LYS A 414 26.98 5.40 11.84
CA LYS A 414 27.90 5.98 10.85
C LYS A 414 27.79 5.24 9.52
N LEU A 415 28.02 5.96 8.42
CA LEU A 415 27.85 5.40 7.07
C LEU A 415 28.78 4.21 6.80
N ASP A 416 30.01 4.25 7.28
CA ASP A 416 31.00 3.20 7.01
C ASP A 416 30.67 1.92 7.79
N GLU A 417 30.33 2.07 9.07
CA GLU A 417 29.86 0.99 9.92
C GLU A 417 28.58 0.34 9.37
N ALA A 418 27.59 1.14 8.97
CA ALA A 418 26.36 0.63 8.36
C ALA A 418 26.66 -0.14 7.06
N GLN A 419 27.69 0.25 6.30
CA GLN A 419 28.08 -0.45 5.09
C GLN A 419 28.80 -1.77 5.38
N GLN A 420 29.67 -1.81 6.39
CA GLN A 420 30.31 -3.04 6.85
C GLN A 420 29.26 -4.05 7.35
N ILE A 421 28.29 -3.61 8.16
CA ILE A 421 27.18 -4.45 8.63
C ILE A 421 26.40 -5.02 7.46
N LEU A 422 26.10 -4.21 6.43
CA LEU A 422 25.35 -4.65 5.25
C LEU A 422 26.14 -5.61 4.34
N GLN A 423 27.47 -5.56 4.35
CA GLN A 423 28.33 -6.49 3.60
C GLN A 423 28.45 -7.84 4.31
N ASN A 424 28.49 -7.83 5.65
CA ASN A 424 28.73 -9.01 6.47
C ASN A 424 27.47 -9.86 6.72
N ARG A 425 26.30 -9.48 6.21
CA ARG A 425 25.03 -10.16 6.48
C ARG A 425 24.10 -10.26 5.28
N GLN A 426 23.17 -11.21 5.34
CA GLN A 426 22.14 -11.40 4.31
C GLN A 426 20.98 -10.40 4.43
N LEU A 427 20.78 -9.80 5.61
CA LEU A 427 19.72 -8.83 5.88
C LEU A 427 20.08 -7.46 5.30
N GLY A 428 19.16 -6.91 4.49
CA GLY A 428 19.29 -5.54 3.98
C GLY A 428 18.97 -4.47 5.02
N PHE A 429 18.52 -3.31 4.54
CA PHE A 429 17.96 -2.24 5.34
C PHE A 429 16.47 -2.03 5.01
N SER A 430 15.71 -1.57 5.99
CA SER A 430 14.30 -1.20 5.83
C SER A 430 14.16 0.31 5.59
N GLN A 431 12.96 0.74 5.21
CA GLN A 431 12.62 2.17 5.09
C GLN A 431 11.36 2.47 5.88
N VAL A 432 11.35 3.60 6.59
CA VAL A 432 10.17 4.07 7.31
C VAL A 432 9.15 4.63 6.34
N ARG A 433 7.90 4.23 6.55
CA ARG A 433 6.71 4.78 5.93
C ARG A 433 5.79 5.29 7.02
N LEU A 434 5.35 6.53 6.91
CA LEU A 434 4.46 7.16 7.89
C LEU A 434 3.02 7.14 7.35
N LEU A 435 2.07 6.69 8.17
CA LEU A 435 0.64 6.71 7.88
C LEU A 435 -0.13 7.56 8.89
N PRO A 436 -1.06 8.41 8.45
CA PRO A 436 -2.00 9.09 9.34
C PRO A 436 -2.90 8.12 10.11
N LYS A 437 -2.97 8.30 11.44
CA LYS A 437 -3.88 7.63 12.38
C LYS A 437 -4.48 8.68 13.31
N GLY A 438 -5.59 9.29 12.91
CA GLY A 438 -6.20 10.43 13.61
C GLY A 438 -5.24 11.63 13.65
N GLY A 439 -4.98 12.16 14.85
CA GLY A 439 -4.01 13.24 15.09
C GLY A 439 -2.53 12.81 15.14
N LYS A 440 -2.21 11.51 15.02
CA LYS A 440 -0.83 10.99 15.12
C LYS A 440 -0.39 10.27 13.85
N LEU A 441 0.92 10.12 13.66
CA LEU A 441 1.51 9.31 12.60
C LEU A 441 1.91 7.93 13.13
N ARG A 442 1.57 6.87 12.39
CA ARG A 442 2.05 5.51 12.64
C ARG A 442 3.24 5.20 11.72
N PRO A 443 4.45 4.93 12.26
CA PRO A 443 5.56 4.44 11.46
C PRO A 443 5.38 2.95 11.12
N ILE A 444 5.69 2.58 9.89
CA ILE A 444 5.75 1.19 9.41
C ILE A 444 7.07 0.99 8.68
N MET A 445 7.80 -0.07 9.02
CA MET A 445 9.03 -0.45 8.34
C MET A 445 8.71 -1.33 7.12
N ASN A 446 9.10 -0.87 5.93
CA ASN A 446 8.86 -1.62 4.70
C ASN A 446 9.94 -2.70 4.48
N LEU A 447 9.73 -3.88 5.05
CA LEU A 447 10.63 -5.04 4.95
C LEU A 447 10.39 -5.93 3.71
N ARG A 448 9.30 -5.66 2.97
CA ARG A 448 9.00 -6.32 1.68
C ARG A 448 9.73 -5.69 0.50
N ARG A 449 10.23 -4.47 0.65
CA ARG A 449 10.96 -3.77 -0.42
C ARG A 449 12.26 -4.53 -0.72
N ARG A 450 12.45 -4.87 -1.99
CA ARG A 450 13.73 -5.40 -2.50
C ARG A 450 14.66 -4.23 -2.79
N ALA A 451 15.83 -4.21 -2.15
CA ALA A 451 16.87 -3.25 -2.46
C ALA A 451 17.65 -3.72 -3.70
N MET A 452 18.18 -2.79 -4.50
CA MET A 452 19.14 -3.13 -5.54
C MET A 452 20.42 -3.66 -4.88
N THR A 453 20.92 -4.79 -5.35
CA THR A 453 22.22 -5.34 -4.93
C THR A 453 23.34 -4.41 -5.38
N ARG A 454 24.36 -4.26 -4.53
CA ARG A 454 25.59 -3.55 -4.88
C ARG A 454 26.50 -4.55 -5.63
N GLY A 455 26.48 -4.47 -6.95
CA GLY A 455 27.28 -5.29 -7.86
C GLY A 455 27.18 -4.74 -9.28
N PRO A 456 27.96 -5.27 -10.25
CA PRO A 456 27.92 -4.82 -11.64
C PRO A 456 26.52 -5.02 -12.27
N SER A 457 25.76 -5.99 -11.75
CA SER A 457 24.36 -6.21 -12.13
C SER A 457 23.41 -5.46 -11.19
N ARG A 458 22.61 -4.53 -11.71
CA ARG A 458 21.58 -3.74 -11.00
C ARG A 458 20.31 -4.55 -10.67
N ASN A 459 20.48 -5.78 -10.19
CA ASN A 459 19.38 -6.67 -9.85
C ASN A 459 18.81 -6.36 -8.46
N LEU A 460 17.57 -6.76 -8.23
CA LEU A 460 16.88 -6.67 -6.95
C LEU A 460 17.25 -7.86 -6.08
N GLY A 461 17.77 -7.60 -4.90
CA GLY A 461 18.05 -8.63 -3.89
C GLY A 461 16.77 -9.27 -3.33
N ARG A 462 16.93 -10.22 -2.41
CA ARG A 462 15.80 -10.79 -1.66
C ARG A 462 15.25 -9.75 -0.67
N SER A 463 13.94 -9.78 -0.43
CA SER A 463 13.36 -8.95 0.64
C SER A 463 13.72 -9.53 2.01
N ILE A 464 13.77 -8.69 3.05
CA ILE A 464 14.05 -9.15 4.42
C ILE A 464 13.03 -10.22 4.84
N ASN A 465 11.75 -10.01 4.55
CA ASN A 465 10.70 -11.00 4.82
C ASN A 465 10.90 -12.34 4.08
N THR A 466 11.56 -12.35 2.92
CA THR A 466 11.90 -13.59 2.20
C THR A 466 13.13 -14.29 2.81
N VAL A 467 14.04 -13.54 3.44
CA VAL A 467 15.19 -14.09 4.18
C VAL A 467 14.72 -14.69 5.51
N LEU A 468 13.75 -14.06 6.17
CA LEU A 468 13.13 -14.54 7.42
C LEU A 468 12.09 -15.66 7.23
N GLY A 469 11.79 -16.03 5.98
CA GLY A 469 10.81 -17.08 5.65
C GLY A 469 11.01 -18.40 6.40
N PRO A 470 12.24 -18.94 6.49
CA PRO A 470 12.57 -20.11 7.30
C PRO A 470 12.10 -20.04 8.75
N ILE A 471 12.39 -18.93 9.44
CA ILE A 471 11.98 -18.73 10.85
C ILE A 471 10.47 -18.66 10.95
N HIS A 472 9.80 -17.96 10.01
CA HIS A 472 8.34 -17.90 10.00
C HIS A 472 7.71 -19.29 9.82
N SER A 473 8.28 -20.14 8.95
CA SER A 473 7.82 -21.52 8.77
C SER A 473 8.07 -22.38 10.01
N LEU A 474 9.20 -22.18 10.72
CA LEU A 474 9.51 -22.84 11.99
C LEU A 474 8.49 -22.48 13.07
N LEU A 475 8.25 -21.19 13.31
CA LEU A 475 7.29 -20.74 14.34
C LEU A 475 5.87 -21.20 14.05
N LYS A 476 5.51 -21.30 12.77
CA LYS A 476 4.23 -21.87 12.35
C LYS A 476 4.11 -23.36 12.69
N LEU A 477 5.21 -24.12 12.64
CA LEU A 477 5.24 -25.52 13.05
C LEU A 477 5.20 -25.65 14.57
N GLU A 478 6.01 -24.89 15.30
CA GLU A 478 6.01 -24.89 16.78
C GLU A 478 4.66 -24.54 17.36
N LYS A 479 3.92 -23.61 16.73
CA LYS A 479 2.52 -23.33 17.08
C LYS A 479 1.63 -24.59 17.08
N ARG A 480 1.85 -25.51 16.14
CA ARG A 480 1.05 -26.74 16.02
C ARG A 480 1.49 -27.80 17.04
N ILE A 481 2.80 -27.90 17.29
CA ILE A 481 3.39 -28.88 18.20
C ILE A 481 3.08 -28.51 19.65
N ASN A 482 3.29 -27.24 20.04
CA ASN A 482 3.11 -26.76 21.41
C ASN A 482 2.18 -25.55 21.47
N PRO A 483 0.85 -25.73 21.35
CA PRO A 483 -0.11 -24.64 21.47
C PRO A 483 -0.10 -23.97 22.86
N SER A 484 0.22 -24.72 23.92
CA SER A 484 0.24 -24.23 25.31
C SER A 484 1.18 -23.05 25.52
N LYS A 485 2.34 -23.03 24.84
CA LYS A 485 3.32 -21.92 24.90
C LYS A 485 2.78 -20.58 24.36
N LEU A 486 1.64 -20.57 23.68
CA LEU A 486 1.02 -19.37 23.13
C LEU A 486 -0.14 -18.84 23.99
N GLY A 487 -0.46 -19.53 25.09
CA GLY A 487 -1.47 -19.10 26.07
C GLY A 487 -2.78 -18.66 25.43
N SER A 488 -3.21 -17.45 25.78
CA SER A 488 -4.50 -16.88 25.38
C SER A 488 -4.50 -16.22 23.99
N THR A 489 -3.42 -16.41 23.21
CA THR A 489 -3.25 -15.83 21.89
C THR A 489 -4.28 -16.31 20.87
N MET A 490 -4.81 -15.37 20.09
CA MET A 490 -5.53 -15.57 18.85
C MET A 490 -4.69 -15.07 17.67
N PHE A 491 -4.70 -15.82 16.57
CA PHE A 491 -4.04 -15.42 15.32
C PHE A 491 -5.03 -14.89 14.29
N SER A 492 -6.31 -15.19 14.50
CA SER A 492 -7.42 -14.76 13.66
C SER A 492 -8.60 -14.36 14.54
N VAL A 493 -9.41 -13.41 14.06
CA VAL A 493 -10.69 -13.06 14.67
C VAL A 493 -11.64 -14.27 14.69
N SER A 494 -11.46 -15.24 13.79
CA SER A 494 -12.20 -16.51 13.80
C SER A 494 -11.98 -17.34 15.07
N ASP A 495 -10.83 -17.20 15.72
CA ASP A 495 -10.46 -18.00 16.89
C ASP A 495 -11.29 -17.62 18.12
N ILE A 496 -11.87 -16.40 18.12
CA ILE A 496 -12.81 -15.91 19.13
C ILE A 496 -13.99 -16.88 19.26
N TYR A 497 -14.55 -17.27 18.11
CA TYR A 497 -15.73 -18.13 18.05
C TYR A 497 -15.46 -19.53 18.61
N THR A 498 -14.33 -20.15 18.24
CA THR A 498 -13.98 -21.49 18.76
C THR A 498 -13.76 -21.48 20.26
N ARG A 499 -13.11 -20.43 20.81
CA ARG A 499 -12.84 -20.32 22.24
C ARG A 499 -14.09 -19.97 23.05
N LEU A 500 -14.91 -19.03 22.58
CA LEU A 500 -16.18 -18.68 23.23
C LEU A 500 -17.18 -19.84 23.20
N LYS A 501 -17.21 -20.63 22.12
CA LYS A 501 -18.07 -21.80 22.04
C LYS A 501 -17.70 -22.84 23.09
N ALA A 502 -16.41 -23.19 23.18
CA ALA A 502 -15.92 -24.11 24.21
C ALA A 502 -16.19 -23.60 25.64
N PHE A 503 -16.01 -22.30 25.88
CA PHE A 503 -16.30 -21.68 27.18
C PHE A 503 -17.81 -21.67 27.51
N LYS A 504 -18.67 -21.37 26.54
CA LYS A 504 -20.12 -21.44 26.71
C LYS A 504 -20.58 -22.86 27.03
N GLU A 505 -19.98 -23.86 26.40
CA GLU A 505 -20.24 -25.28 26.66
C GLU A 505 -19.77 -25.71 28.06
N SER A 506 -18.62 -25.21 28.54
CA SER A 506 -18.12 -25.53 29.89
C SER A 506 -18.93 -24.90 31.03
N LEU A 507 -19.57 -23.75 30.76
CA LEU A 507 -20.37 -23.02 31.75
C LEU A 507 -21.76 -23.63 32.00
N GLY A 508 -22.29 -24.43 31.07
CA GLY A 508 -23.62 -25.04 31.16
C GLY A 508 -24.80 -24.04 31.03
N PRO A 509 -26.06 -24.55 31.00
CA PRO A 509 -27.25 -23.70 30.95
C PRO A 509 -27.48 -23.02 32.30
N GLY A 510 -27.42 -21.67 32.33
CA GLY A 510 -27.73 -20.89 33.54
C GLY A 510 -26.52 -20.35 34.31
N HIS A 511 -25.41 -20.10 33.62
CA HIS A 511 -24.10 -19.68 34.17
C HIS A 511 -24.03 -18.32 34.89
N GLY A 512 -25.14 -17.72 35.32
CA GLY A 512 -25.13 -16.44 36.04
C GLY A 512 -24.60 -15.25 35.21
N LYS A 513 -24.28 -14.15 35.92
CA LYS A 513 -23.84 -12.88 35.32
C LYS A 513 -22.36 -12.95 34.93
N LEU A 514 -22.04 -12.55 33.70
CA LEU A 514 -20.66 -12.50 33.20
C LEU A 514 -20.11 -11.07 33.28
N TYR A 515 -18.86 -10.98 33.72
CA TYR A 515 -18.07 -9.75 33.80
C TYR A 515 -17.07 -9.71 32.65
N PHE A 516 -17.07 -8.59 31.93
CA PHE A 516 -16.22 -8.34 30.77
C PHE A 516 -15.26 -7.21 31.10
N ALA A 517 -13.99 -7.42 30.81
CA ALA A 517 -12.96 -6.39 30.91
C ALA A 517 -12.07 -6.41 29.67
N LYS A 518 -11.87 -5.24 29.06
CA LYS A 518 -11.01 -5.05 27.90
C LYS A 518 -9.90 -4.06 28.21
N ALA A 519 -8.68 -4.42 27.82
CA ALA A 519 -7.49 -3.56 27.91
C ALA A 519 -6.77 -3.47 26.55
N ASP A 520 -6.32 -2.26 26.19
CA ASP A 520 -5.55 -1.96 24.96
C ASP A 520 -4.13 -1.55 25.35
N VAL A 521 -3.15 -2.39 25.00
CA VAL A 521 -1.73 -2.11 25.27
C VAL A 521 -1.20 -1.08 24.29
N LYS A 522 -0.60 -0.02 24.82
CA LYS A 522 -0.05 1.09 24.04
C LYS A 522 1.26 0.66 23.38
N GLY A 523 1.25 0.64 22.04
CA GLY A 523 2.49 0.51 21.28
C GLY A 523 3.18 -0.84 21.46
N ALA A 524 2.41 -1.94 21.51
CA ALA A 524 2.92 -3.27 21.82
C ALA A 524 4.19 -3.69 21.06
N PHE A 525 4.32 -3.37 19.78
CA PHE A 525 5.56 -3.70 19.04
C PHE A 525 6.73 -2.77 19.38
N ASP A 526 6.44 -1.53 19.75
CA ASP A 526 7.43 -0.46 19.87
C ASP A 526 8.09 -0.44 21.26
N THR A 527 7.45 -1.03 22.27
CA THR A 527 7.90 -1.03 23.67
C THR A 527 8.60 -2.32 24.11
N ILE A 528 8.48 -3.39 23.34
CA ILE A 528 9.04 -4.71 23.69
C ILE A 528 10.58 -4.64 23.84
N PRO A 529 11.13 -5.07 24.99
CA PRO A 529 12.57 -5.21 25.18
C PRO A 529 13.17 -6.27 24.26
N GLN A 530 14.22 -5.90 23.52
CA GLN A 530 14.81 -6.77 22.50
C GLN A 530 15.52 -7.99 23.10
N GLU A 531 16.26 -7.79 24.19
CA GLU A 531 17.05 -8.84 24.85
C GLU A 531 16.14 -9.95 25.40
N ALA A 532 15.09 -9.58 26.13
CA ALA A 532 14.12 -10.52 26.69
C ALA A 532 13.40 -11.35 25.61
N VAL A 533 13.08 -10.75 24.46
CA VAL A 533 12.51 -11.52 23.33
C VAL A 533 13.52 -12.49 22.74
N VAL A 534 14.77 -12.08 22.55
CA VAL A 534 15.81 -12.96 22.00
C VAL A 534 16.06 -14.14 22.93
N GLU A 535 16.06 -13.93 24.24
CA GLU A 535 16.18 -14.98 25.25
C GLU A 535 14.97 -15.94 25.21
N LEU A 536 13.75 -15.41 25.27
CA LEU A 536 12.53 -16.22 25.19
C LEU A 536 12.50 -17.06 23.91
N MET A 537 12.90 -16.48 22.78
CA MET A 537 12.88 -17.18 21.50
C MET A 537 13.87 -18.34 21.39
N GLN A 538 14.87 -18.42 22.27
CA GLN A 538 15.78 -19.57 22.34
C GLN A 538 15.12 -20.81 22.95
N SER A 539 14.11 -20.64 23.82
CA SER A 539 13.39 -21.74 24.49
C SER A 539 12.18 -22.25 23.69
N VAL A 540 11.79 -21.56 22.61
CA VAL A 540 10.64 -21.93 21.78
C VAL A 540 10.88 -23.20 20.94
N PRO A 541 11.97 -23.33 20.17
CA PRO A 541 12.19 -24.48 19.29
C PRO A 541 12.29 -25.80 20.07
N SER A 542 11.53 -26.80 19.65
CA SER A 542 11.52 -28.12 20.29
C SER A 542 12.62 -29.06 19.77
N GLN A 543 13.21 -28.76 18.62
CA GLN A 543 14.14 -29.64 17.89
C GLN A 543 15.38 -28.89 17.43
N PRO A 544 16.54 -29.56 17.26
CA PRO A 544 17.78 -28.91 16.84
C PRO A 544 17.83 -28.57 15.34
N ARG A 545 17.03 -29.26 14.51
CA ARG A 545 17.04 -29.13 13.05
C ARG A 545 15.61 -29.17 12.49
N TYR A 546 15.35 -28.37 11.46
CA TYR A 546 14.07 -28.37 10.75
C TYR A 546 14.30 -28.46 9.25
N THR A 547 13.44 -29.19 8.55
CA THR A 547 13.47 -29.28 7.09
C THR A 547 12.37 -28.40 6.50
N ILE A 548 12.73 -27.45 5.65
CA ILE A 548 11.79 -26.58 4.96
C ILE A 548 11.54 -27.15 3.57
N MET A 549 10.28 -27.41 3.29
CA MET A 549 9.79 -27.87 1.99
C MET A 549 8.93 -26.79 1.37
N LYS A 550 8.93 -26.72 0.04
CA LYS A 550 8.05 -25.81 -0.71
C LYS A 550 7.07 -26.61 -1.53
N HIS A 551 5.85 -26.09 -1.66
CA HIS A 551 4.85 -26.63 -2.57
C HIS A 551 4.08 -25.48 -3.24
N VAL A 552 3.43 -25.79 -4.36
CA VAL A 552 2.58 -24.85 -5.08
C VAL A 552 1.12 -25.27 -4.93
N GLU A 553 0.28 -24.31 -4.55
CA GLU A 553 -1.18 -24.43 -4.66
C GLU A 553 -1.64 -23.68 -5.92
N VAL A 554 -2.25 -24.39 -6.86
CA VAL A 554 -2.91 -23.82 -8.04
C VAL A 554 -4.42 -23.94 -7.88
N LYS A 555 -5.13 -22.82 -7.95
CA LYS A 555 -6.58 -22.77 -7.78
C LYS A 555 -7.23 -22.09 -8.98
N PRO A 556 -8.46 -22.46 -9.36
CA PRO A 556 -9.22 -21.64 -10.27
C PRO A 556 -9.41 -20.26 -9.63
N GLY A 557 -9.46 -19.23 -10.46
CA GLY A 557 -9.88 -17.91 -10.00
C GLY A 557 -11.31 -17.96 -9.49
N GLU A 558 -11.74 -16.92 -8.78
CA GLU A 558 -13.17 -16.78 -8.46
C GLU A 558 -13.99 -16.82 -9.75
N ARG A 559 -14.82 -17.86 -9.88
CA ARG A 559 -15.67 -18.11 -11.03
C ARG A 559 -16.67 -16.96 -11.16
N ALA A 560 -16.68 -16.29 -12.29
CA ALA A 560 -17.92 -15.70 -12.79
C ALA A 560 -18.61 -16.83 -13.55
N VAL A 561 -19.79 -17.25 -13.08
CA VAL A 561 -20.60 -18.24 -13.80
C VAL A 561 -21.09 -17.55 -15.07
N LEU A 562 -20.57 -17.98 -16.21
CA LEU A 562 -21.23 -17.81 -17.49
C LEU A 562 -22.12 -19.04 -17.69
N CYS A 563 -23.21 -18.89 -18.46
CA CYS A 563 -24.03 -20.01 -18.94
C CYS A 563 -23.13 -21.16 -19.44
N ASP A 564 -23.65 -22.39 -19.35
CA ASP A 564 -22.93 -23.66 -19.54
C ASP A 564 -21.81 -23.60 -20.62
N ASP A 565 -20.65 -24.14 -20.22
CA ASP A 565 -19.46 -24.48 -21.02
C ASP A 565 -18.36 -23.45 -21.30
N LYS A 566 -18.46 -22.16 -20.96
CA LYS A 566 -17.32 -21.22 -21.10
C LYS A 566 -17.03 -20.38 -19.87
N SER A 567 -16.35 -20.96 -18.88
CA SER A 567 -15.82 -20.20 -17.73
C SER A 567 -14.36 -19.76 -17.96
N SER A 568 -14.10 -18.45 -18.08
CA SER A 568 -12.72 -17.92 -18.07
C SER A 568 -12.34 -17.50 -16.66
N SER A 569 -11.89 -18.44 -15.82
CA SER A 569 -11.31 -18.12 -14.51
C SER A 569 -9.78 -18.01 -14.64
N LYS A 570 -9.19 -16.89 -14.20
CA LYS A 570 -7.73 -16.76 -14.14
C LYS A 570 -7.20 -17.67 -13.04
N ALA A 571 -6.40 -18.67 -13.38
CA ALA A 571 -5.80 -19.54 -12.37
C ALA A 571 -4.85 -18.73 -11.45
N ILE A 572 -4.94 -18.99 -10.15
CA ILE A 572 -4.14 -18.35 -9.12
C ILE A 572 -3.12 -19.36 -8.61
N ARG A 573 -1.82 -19.03 -8.75
CA ARG A 573 -0.69 -19.81 -8.24
C ARG A 573 -0.18 -19.20 -6.94
N ARG A 574 0.04 -20.01 -5.91
CA ARG A 574 0.67 -19.57 -4.65
C ARG A 574 1.73 -20.56 -4.18
N TRP A 575 2.92 -20.03 -3.93
CA TRP A 575 4.03 -20.76 -3.32
C TRP A 575 3.89 -20.74 -1.80
N HIS A 576 3.94 -21.91 -1.19
CA HIS A 576 3.90 -22.08 0.25
C HIS A 576 5.18 -22.78 0.71
N ALA A 577 5.71 -22.33 1.85
CA ALA A 577 6.86 -22.94 2.50
C ALA A 577 6.43 -23.46 3.86
N THR A 578 6.70 -24.73 4.12
CA THR A 578 6.27 -25.44 5.33
C THR A 578 7.49 -26.08 5.98
N ALA A 579 7.66 -25.88 7.29
CA ALA A 579 8.69 -26.57 8.05
C ALA A 579 8.19 -27.96 8.46
N LEU A 580 9.13 -28.88 8.58
CA LEU A 580 8.94 -30.26 8.99
C LEU A 580 9.86 -30.56 10.18
N SER A 581 9.31 -31.33 11.12
CA SER A 581 10.08 -31.98 12.16
C SER A 581 10.96 -33.09 11.57
N GLU A 582 12.07 -33.39 12.21
CA GLU A 582 12.91 -34.54 11.87
C GLU A 582 12.21 -35.90 12.08
N ARG A 583 11.23 -35.94 13.00
CA ARG A 583 10.43 -37.14 13.32
C ARG A 583 9.27 -37.37 12.34
N GLU A 584 8.78 -36.29 11.72
CA GLU A 584 7.74 -36.34 10.69
C GLU A 584 8.38 -36.52 9.31
N LYS A 585 8.55 -37.77 8.87
CA LYS A 585 8.77 -38.09 7.45
C LYS A 585 7.57 -38.78 6.78
N PRO A 586 6.32 -38.27 6.86
CA PRO A 586 5.31 -38.73 5.92
C PRO A 586 5.64 -38.23 4.52
N ASP A 587 5.38 -39.08 3.52
CA ASP A 587 5.36 -38.68 2.12
C ASP A 587 4.40 -37.49 1.92
N PHE A 588 4.69 -36.67 0.90
CA PHE A 588 3.89 -35.47 0.63
C PHE A 588 2.40 -35.78 0.47
N ALA A 589 2.05 -36.97 -0.05
CA ALA A 589 0.68 -37.46 -0.19
C ALA A 589 -0.06 -37.55 1.15
N THR A 590 0.52 -38.20 2.16
CA THR A 590 -0.09 -38.33 3.50
C THR A 590 -0.29 -36.96 4.16
N ARG A 591 0.62 -36.02 3.93
CA ARG A 591 0.47 -34.64 4.42
C ARG A 591 -0.59 -33.85 3.68
N LEU A 592 -0.75 -34.10 2.38
CA LEU A 592 -1.83 -33.48 1.63
C LEU A 592 -3.17 -33.82 2.27
N GLU A 593 -3.36 -35.07 2.66
CA GLU A 593 -4.60 -35.55 3.29
C GLU A 593 -4.84 -34.98 4.68
N HIS A 594 -3.86 -35.04 5.59
CA HIS A 594 -4.09 -34.63 6.98
C HIS A 594 -3.94 -33.13 7.24
N ASP A 595 -2.98 -32.46 6.58
CA ASP A 595 -2.57 -31.10 6.96
C ASP A 595 -3.07 -30.02 6.00
N LEU A 596 -2.98 -30.28 4.69
CA LEU A 596 -3.02 -29.23 3.67
C LEU A 596 -4.38 -29.12 2.99
N ALA A 597 -5.00 -30.25 2.63
CA ALA A 597 -6.22 -30.30 1.83
C ALA A 597 -7.57 -30.17 2.58
N PRO A 598 -7.73 -30.52 3.89
CA PRO A 598 -9.05 -30.52 4.54
C PRO A 598 -9.83 -29.20 4.42
N ASN A 599 -9.13 -28.08 4.54
CA ASN A 599 -9.71 -26.73 4.47
C ASN A 599 -9.61 -26.10 3.07
N LYS A 600 -9.37 -26.89 2.03
CA LYS A 600 -9.14 -26.43 0.64
C LYS A 600 -10.17 -27.02 -0.30
N LYS A 601 -10.54 -26.24 -1.31
CA LYS A 601 -11.49 -26.64 -2.34
C LYS A 601 -10.92 -26.32 -3.72
N ASN A 602 -11.15 -27.19 -4.70
CA ASN A 602 -10.74 -27.00 -6.09
C ASN A 602 -9.25 -26.66 -6.23
N THR A 603 -8.37 -27.33 -5.49
CA THR A 603 -6.93 -26.99 -5.45
C THR A 603 -6.10 -28.12 -6.05
N VAL A 604 -5.20 -27.77 -6.97
CA VAL A 604 -4.14 -28.65 -7.45
C VAL A 604 -2.88 -28.36 -6.66
N PHE A 605 -2.31 -29.38 -6.03
CA PHE A 605 -1.06 -29.32 -5.32
C PHE A 605 0.07 -29.87 -6.19
N VAL A 606 1.17 -29.13 -6.26
CA VAL A 606 2.38 -29.52 -6.97
C VAL A 606 3.53 -29.52 -5.98
N ASP A 607 4.15 -30.67 -5.79
CA ASP A 607 5.31 -30.79 -4.91
C ASP A 607 6.53 -30.10 -5.54
N SER A 608 7.42 -29.57 -4.70
CA SER A 608 8.72 -29.11 -5.12
C SER A 608 9.78 -29.98 -4.46
N ALA A 609 10.66 -30.58 -5.28
CA ALA A 609 11.81 -31.35 -4.79
C ALA A 609 12.79 -30.52 -3.93
N LEU A 610 12.61 -29.19 -3.84
CA LEU A 610 13.46 -28.32 -3.03
C LEU A 610 13.17 -28.49 -1.53
N ARG A 611 13.99 -29.32 -0.88
CA ARG A 611 14.06 -29.47 0.57
C ARG A 611 15.34 -28.83 1.09
N ARG A 612 15.23 -27.98 2.11
CA ARG A 612 16.38 -27.34 2.76
C ARG A 612 16.32 -27.56 4.25
N THR A 613 17.31 -28.26 4.79
CA THR A 613 17.45 -28.44 6.25
C THR A 613 18.23 -27.28 6.83
N GLU A 614 17.68 -26.65 7.85
CA GLU A 614 18.30 -25.52 8.57
C GLU A 614 18.56 -25.93 10.02
N ASN A 615 19.68 -25.46 10.58
CA ASN A 615 20.00 -25.62 11.99
C ASN A 615 19.36 -24.50 12.81
N VAL A 616 18.81 -24.82 13.99
CA VAL A 616 18.19 -23.82 14.87
C VAL A 616 19.17 -22.75 15.32
N GLY A 617 20.43 -23.09 15.61
CA GLY A 617 21.45 -22.12 15.99
C GLY A 617 21.67 -21.04 14.93
N ASP A 618 21.66 -21.41 13.64
CA ASP A 618 21.78 -20.44 12.55
C ASP A 618 20.50 -19.60 12.39
N LEU A 619 19.33 -20.21 12.55
CA LEU A 619 18.04 -19.51 12.52
C LEU A 619 17.89 -18.52 13.69
N MET A 620 18.32 -18.89 14.89
CA MET A 620 18.29 -18.03 16.06
C MET A 620 19.32 -16.90 15.96
N ARG A 621 20.50 -17.17 15.37
CA ARG A 621 21.47 -16.10 15.03
C ARG A 621 20.88 -15.09 14.05
N LEU A 622 20.18 -15.58 13.02
CA LEU A 622 19.47 -14.72 12.07
C LEU A 622 18.33 -13.93 12.73
N LEU A 623 17.60 -14.54 13.66
CA LEU A 623 16.54 -13.88 14.44
C LEU A 623 17.13 -12.77 15.33
N LYS A 624 18.19 -13.07 16.08
CA LYS A 624 18.92 -12.12 16.92
C LYS A 624 19.40 -10.92 16.10
N GLN A 625 20.04 -11.17 14.96
CA GLN A 625 20.44 -10.11 14.01
C GLN A 625 19.25 -9.30 13.48
N HIS A 626 18.10 -9.92 13.27
CA HIS A 626 16.91 -9.21 12.80
C HIS A 626 16.32 -8.28 13.85
N VAL A 627 16.32 -8.69 15.12
CA VAL A 627 15.75 -7.91 16.23
C VAL A 627 16.72 -6.81 16.67
N GLU A 628 17.96 -7.16 17.02
CA GLU A 628 18.94 -6.24 17.63
C GLU A 628 19.67 -5.35 16.61
N GLN A 629 19.85 -5.82 15.38
CA GLN A 629 20.62 -5.11 14.36
C GLN A 629 19.75 -4.63 13.19
N ASN A 630 18.46 -4.39 13.42
CA ASN A 630 17.59 -3.88 12.37
C ASN A 630 18.03 -2.49 11.91
N LEU A 631 18.46 -2.38 10.63
CA LEU A 631 18.90 -1.12 10.05
C LEU A 631 17.77 -0.47 9.26
N VAL A 632 17.56 0.81 9.52
CA VAL A 632 16.51 1.65 8.92
C VAL A 632 17.16 2.81 8.19
N LYS A 633 16.86 2.96 6.90
CA LYS A 633 17.37 4.08 6.09
C LYS A 633 16.38 5.22 6.03
N VAL A 634 16.77 6.38 6.58
CA VAL A 634 15.99 7.62 6.55
C VAL A 634 16.80 8.70 5.82
N GLY A 635 16.36 9.02 4.59
CA GLY A 635 17.08 9.96 3.73
C GLY A 635 18.43 9.37 3.29
N LYS A 636 19.52 10.07 3.62
CA LYS A 636 20.90 9.63 3.36
C LYS A 636 21.53 8.90 4.56
N LYS A 637 20.93 8.97 5.74
CA LYS A 637 21.46 8.42 6.99
C LYS A 637 20.91 7.02 7.28
N TYR A 638 21.65 6.26 8.09
CA TYR A 638 21.26 4.95 8.60
C TYR A 638 21.04 5.03 10.10
N TYR A 639 20.04 4.28 10.57
CA TYR A 639 19.69 4.19 11.97
C TYR A 639 19.55 2.72 12.35
N ARG A 640 19.93 2.35 13.57
CA ARG A 640 19.63 1.04 14.15
C ARG A 640 18.44 1.19 15.10
N GLN A 641 17.56 0.19 15.13
CA GLN A 641 16.44 0.16 16.07
C GLN A 641 16.92 -0.40 17.41
N LYS A 642 16.86 0.40 18.47
CA LYS A 642 17.33 0.03 19.82
C LYS A 642 16.23 -0.53 20.73
N VAL A 643 14.97 -0.12 20.52
CA VAL A 643 13.83 -0.55 21.34
C VAL A 643 12.68 -1.02 20.44
N GLY A 644 11.98 -2.06 20.89
CA GLY A 644 10.88 -2.66 20.17
C GLY A 644 11.33 -3.55 19.01
N ILE A 645 10.33 -4.16 18.37
CA ILE A 645 10.48 -5.02 17.20
C ILE A 645 9.93 -4.33 15.93
N PRO A 646 10.48 -4.62 14.74
CA PRO A 646 10.16 -3.86 13.53
C PRO A 646 8.74 -4.09 13.01
N GLN A 647 7.87 -3.07 13.10
CA GLN A 647 6.52 -3.12 12.54
C GLN A 647 6.55 -3.34 11.01
N GLY A 648 6.05 -4.48 10.54
CA GLY A 648 6.06 -4.87 9.13
C GLY A 648 6.89 -6.13 8.82
N SER A 649 7.58 -6.68 9.84
CA SER A 649 8.22 -8.00 9.73
C SER A 649 7.16 -9.09 9.76
N VAL A 650 7.42 -10.18 9.04
CA VAL A 650 6.58 -11.39 9.10
C VAL A 650 6.65 -12.08 10.46
N LEU A 651 7.68 -11.79 11.27
CA LEU A 651 7.89 -12.43 12.56
C LEU A 651 7.28 -11.65 13.73
N SER A 652 7.06 -10.33 13.60
CA SER A 652 6.69 -9.47 14.74
C SER A 652 5.45 -9.95 15.48
N SER A 653 4.43 -10.43 14.76
CA SER A 653 3.22 -10.96 15.39
C SER A 653 3.50 -12.22 16.22
N PHE A 654 4.34 -13.13 15.75
CA PHE A 654 4.73 -14.31 16.52
C PHE A 654 5.56 -13.93 17.75
N LEU A 655 6.56 -13.07 17.57
CA LEU A 655 7.42 -12.61 18.67
C LEU A 655 6.61 -11.95 19.78
N CYS A 656 5.71 -11.02 19.41
CA CYS A 656 4.82 -10.37 20.36
C CYS A 656 3.87 -11.37 21.04
N ASN A 657 3.37 -12.36 20.31
CA ASN A 657 2.43 -13.32 20.86
C ASN A 657 3.07 -14.28 21.88
N TYR A 658 4.28 -14.77 21.60
CA TYR A 658 5.04 -15.57 22.57
C TYR A 658 5.44 -14.73 23.78
N PHE A 659 5.88 -13.49 23.56
CA PHE A 659 6.28 -12.60 24.64
C PHE A 659 5.15 -12.28 25.61
N TYR A 660 3.95 -12.00 25.11
CA TYR A 660 2.78 -11.81 25.98
C TYR A 660 2.20 -13.11 26.53
N ALA A 661 2.48 -14.28 25.93
CA ALA A 661 2.11 -15.55 26.54
C ALA A 661 2.97 -15.84 27.78
N ASP A 662 4.25 -15.45 27.76
CA ASP A 662 5.12 -15.53 28.94
C ASP A 662 4.66 -14.57 30.06
N LEU A 663 4.22 -13.36 29.70
CA LEU A 663 3.58 -12.42 30.65
C LEU A 663 2.32 -13.04 31.28
N GLU A 664 1.45 -13.62 30.45
CA GLU A 664 0.23 -14.28 30.91
C GLU A 664 0.55 -15.38 31.92
N ALA A 665 1.54 -16.23 31.62
CA ALA A 665 1.92 -17.34 32.48
C ALA A 665 2.54 -16.91 33.82
N LYS A 666 3.20 -15.76 33.89
CA LYS A 666 3.89 -15.29 35.13
C LYS A 666 3.07 -14.34 35.98
N HIS A 667 2.22 -13.51 35.38
CA HIS A 667 1.53 -12.43 36.08
C HIS A 667 0.00 -12.55 36.05
N LEU A 668 -0.56 -13.37 35.16
CA LEU A 668 -2.01 -13.56 34.99
C LEU A 668 -2.41 -15.03 35.19
N ASP A 669 -1.61 -15.79 35.93
CA ASP A 669 -1.85 -17.20 36.28
C ASP A 669 -3.13 -17.41 37.10
N PHE A 670 -3.52 -16.42 37.91
CA PHE A 670 -4.79 -16.41 38.64
C PHE A 670 -6.05 -16.45 37.75
N LEU A 671 -5.89 -16.22 36.44
CA LEU A 671 -6.96 -16.36 35.44
C LEU A 671 -7.02 -17.76 34.81
N ASP A 672 -6.09 -18.65 35.14
CA ASP A 672 -6.10 -20.05 34.69
C ASP A 672 -7.09 -20.87 35.52
N SER A 673 -8.37 -20.54 35.35
CA SER A 673 -9.47 -21.14 36.09
C SER A 673 -10.69 -21.34 35.17
N PRO A 674 -11.51 -22.38 35.39
CA PRO A 674 -12.58 -22.76 34.45
C PRO A 674 -13.72 -21.74 34.34
N ASP A 675 -13.80 -20.81 35.29
CA ASP A 675 -14.74 -19.68 35.33
C ASP A 675 -14.23 -18.45 34.54
N CYS A 676 -13.03 -18.51 33.96
CA CYS A 676 -12.39 -17.42 33.24
C CYS A 676 -12.06 -17.81 31.80
N LEU A 677 -12.21 -16.84 30.89
CA LEU A 677 -11.75 -16.91 29.52
C LEU A 677 -10.98 -15.64 29.18
N LEU A 678 -9.67 -15.80 28.97
CA LEU A 678 -8.81 -14.75 28.45
C LEU A 678 -8.62 -14.92 26.95
N LEU A 679 -8.79 -13.83 26.21
CA LEU A 679 -8.62 -13.75 24.77
C LEU A 679 -7.67 -12.59 24.45
N ARG A 680 -6.61 -12.87 23.68
CA ARG A 680 -5.66 -11.84 23.25
C ARG A 680 -5.44 -11.84 21.75
N LEU A 681 -5.60 -10.68 21.12
CA LEU A 681 -5.17 -10.45 19.75
C LEU A 681 -4.10 -9.36 19.73
N ILE A 682 -2.84 -9.76 19.79
CA ILE A 682 -1.67 -8.87 19.83
C ILE A 682 -1.74 -7.92 21.04
N ASP A 683 -2.27 -6.71 20.86
CA ASP A 683 -2.35 -5.62 21.82
C ASP A 683 -3.72 -5.50 22.51
N ASP A 684 -4.75 -6.16 21.98
CA ASP A 684 -6.12 -6.15 22.51
C ASP A 684 -6.39 -7.38 23.40
N PHE A 685 -6.56 -7.16 24.70
CA PHE A 685 -6.96 -8.18 25.68
C PHE A 685 -8.46 -8.09 25.98
N LEU A 686 -9.11 -9.24 26.11
CA LEU A 686 -10.49 -9.38 26.57
C LEU A 686 -10.55 -10.51 27.60
N LEU A 687 -11.00 -10.19 28.81
CA LEU A 687 -11.33 -11.14 29.85
C LEU A 687 -12.86 -11.28 29.95
N VAL A 688 -13.33 -12.51 30.05
CA VAL A 688 -14.70 -12.87 30.41
C VAL A 688 -14.64 -13.78 31.64
N THR A 689 -15.34 -13.43 32.71
CA THR A 689 -15.32 -14.21 33.95
C THR A 689 -16.66 -14.19 34.68
N LEU A 690 -16.90 -15.17 35.54
CA LEU A 690 -18.02 -15.19 36.49
C LEU A 690 -17.74 -14.40 37.78
N ASP A 691 -16.46 -14.12 38.06
CA ASP A 691 -16.02 -13.47 39.28
C ASP A 691 -15.64 -12.01 39.02
N GLN A 692 -16.39 -11.09 39.64
CA GLN A 692 -16.15 -9.66 39.50
C GLN A 692 -14.77 -9.25 40.06
N ASP A 693 -14.31 -9.89 41.13
CA ASP A 693 -13.06 -9.53 41.79
C ASP A 693 -11.85 -9.89 40.92
N LYS A 694 -11.92 -11.01 40.18
CA LYS A 694 -10.91 -11.35 39.17
C LYS A 694 -10.85 -10.33 38.04
N ALA A 695 -12.00 -9.81 37.60
CA ALA A 695 -12.05 -8.77 36.58
C ALA A 695 -11.44 -7.45 37.07
N ILE A 696 -11.71 -7.06 38.33
CA ILE A 696 -11.13 -5.89 38.98
C ILE A 696 -9.60 -6.05 39.10
N ASN A 697 -9.14 -7.20 39.60
CA ASN A 697 -7.72 -7.51 39.74
C ASN A 697 -6.99 -7.48 38.40
N PHE A 698 -7.60 -8.04 37.34
CA PHE A 698 -7.06 -7.98 35.99
C PHE A 698 -6.90 -6.54 35.49
N VAL A 699 -7.93 -5.69 35.62
CA VAL A 699 -7.84 -4.29 35.17
C VAL A 699 -6.82 -3.51 35.99
N ASN A 700 -6.75 -3.72 37.30
CA ASN A 700 -5.78 -3.09 38.19
C ASN A 700 -4.34 -3.48 37.81
N ALA A 701 -4.07 -4.77 37.61
CA ALA A 701 -2.77 -5.27 37.19
C ALA A 701 -2.36 -4.70 35.82
N MET A 702 -3.29 -4.70 34.85
CA MET A 702 -3.04 -4.18 33.51
C MET A 702 -2.80 -2.66 33.49
N HIS A 703 -3.48 -1.90 34.34
CA HIS A 703 -3.24 -0.45 34.48
C HIS A 703 -1.95 -0.14 35.25
N GLY A 704 -1.60 -0.95 36.25
CA GLY A 704 -0.29 -0.87 36.93
C GLY A 704 0.88 -1.07 35.96
N GLY A 705 0.65 -1.86 34.91
CA GLY A 705 1.61 -2.10 33.85
C GLY A 705 2.73 -3.06 34.25
N PHE A 706 3.48 -3.53 33.25
CA PHE A 706 4.57 -4.48 33.45
C PHE A 706 5.84 -3.94 32.79
N PRO A 707 6.69 -3.19 33.53
CA PRO A 707 7.89 -2.56 32.97
C PRO A 707 8.88 -3.54 32.34
N GLU A 708 9.03 -4.74 32.93
CA GLU A 708 9.88 -5.82 32.41
C GLU A 708 9.45 -6.30 31.01
N TYR A 709 8.17 -6.14 30.70
CA TYR A 709 7.58 -6.47 29.40
C TYR A 709 7.31 -5.24 28.53
N GLY A 710 7.65 -4.04 28.99
CA GLY A 710 7.32 -2.78 28.31
C GLY A 710 5.81 -2.58 28.11
N VAL A 711 4.96 -3.16 28.98
CA VAL A 711 3.50 -3.06 28.86
C VAL A 711 2.99 -1.86 29.62
N ALA A 712 2.33 -0.95 28.89
CA ALA A 712 1.53 0.13 29.44
C ALA A 712 0.18 0.16 28.74
N VAL A 713 -0.92 0.26 29.50
CA VAL A 713 -2.28 0.29 28.96
C VAL A 713 -2.72 1.74 28.71
N ASN A 714 -3.66 1.92 27.79
CA ASN A 714 -4.34 3.20 27.58
C ASN A 714 -5.66 3.27 28.38
N PRO A 715 -5.71 4.01 29.50
CA PRO A 715 -6.89 4.06 30.37
C PRO A 715 -8.16 4.51 29.64
N ALA A 716 -8.03 5.43 28.67
CA ALA A 716 -9.18 5.96 27.91
C ALA A 716 -9.83 4.91 26.97
N LYS A 717 -9.16 3.78 26.76
CA LYS A 717 -9.65 2.67 25.92
C LYS A 717 -10.01 1.43 26.74
N THR A 718 -9.66 1.38 28.01
CA THR A 718 -10.10 0.31 28.90
C THR A 718 -11.62 0.39 29.04
N MET A 719 -12.29 -0.76 28.96
CA MET A 719 -13.75 -0.83 29.01
C MET A 719 -14.20 -2.01 29.85
N VAL A 720 -15.25 -1.81 30.65
CA VAL A 720 -15.87 -2.84 31.50
C VAL A 720 -17.39 -2.82 31.34
N ASN A 721 -18.06 -3.91 31.70
CA ASN A 721 -19.53 -4.00 31.70
C ASN A 721 -20.16 -3.86 33.09
N PHE A 722 -19.36 -3.53 34.12
CA PHE A 722 -19.79 -3.33 35.51
C PHE A 722 -19.23 -2.02 36.07
N ASP A 723 -19.65 -1.63 37.27
CA ASP A 723 -19.16 -0.42 37.92
C ASP A 723 -17.79 -0.69 38.56
N MET A 724 -16.79 0.06 38.10
CA MET A 724 -15.41 -0.06 38.58
C MET A 724 -14.77 1.32 38.65
N LEU A 725 -14.03 1.55 39.73
CA LEU A 725 -13.15 2.70 39.91
C LEU A 725 -11.71 2.23 39.80
N TYR A 726 -10.88 3.00 39.10
CA TYR A 726 -9.43 2.85 39.09
C TYR A 726 -8.82 4.18 39.50
N ASP A 727 -8.06 4.19 40.59
CA ASP A 727 -7.42 5.40 41.15
C ASP A 727 -8.41 6.56 41.38
N GLY A 728 -9.61 6.24 41.88
CA GLY A 728 -10.68 7.21 42.15
C GLY A 728 -11.50 7.64 40.92
N GLU A 729 -11.07 7.30 39.71
CA GLU A 729 -11.78 7.64 38.46
C GLU A 729 -12.60 6.45 37.92
N PRO A 730 -13.83 6.68 37.41
CA PRO A 730 -14.66 5.62 36.85
C PRO A 730 -14.09 5.09 35.53
N VAL A 731 -13.88 3.78 35.46
CA VAL A 731 -13.53 3.11 34.20
C VAL A 731 -14.74 3.16 33.26
N ARG A 732 -14.49 3.32 31.96
CA ARG A 732 -15.54 3.45 30.96
C ARG A 732 -16.47 2.22 30.95
N LYS A 733 -17.66 2.38 31.51
CA LYS A 733 -18.73 1.38 31.46
C LYS A 733 -19.36 1.35 30.06
N TYR A 734 -19.53 0.17 29.51
CA TYR A 734 -20.21 -0.04 28.24
C TYR A 734 -21.64 -0.51 28.44
N ASN A 735 -22.60 0.14 27.77
CA ASN A 735 -24.02 -0.20 27.88
C ASN A 735 -24.31 -1.55 27.19
N HIS A 736 -25.01 -2.44 27.90
CA HIS A 736 -25.29 -3.82 27.49
C HIS A 736 -26.12 -3.96 26.21
N GLU A 737 -26.88 -2.93 25.81
CA GLU A 737 -27.89 -3.01 24.74
C GLU A 737 -27.32 -3.39 23.36
N LYS A 738 -26.06 -3.05 23.08
CA LYS A 738 -25.42 -3.24 21.76
C LYS A 738 -24.37 -4.34 21.71
N GLY A 739 -24.15 -5.05 22.82
CA GLY A 739 -23.09 -6.06 22.94
C GLY A 739 -21.68 -5.46 23.05
N PHE A 740 -20.80 -6.12 23.79
CA PHE A 740 -19.46 -5.68 24.13
C PHE A 740 -18.51 -5.73 22.92
N PRO A 741 -17.84 -4.62 22.54
CA PRO A 741 -17.07 -4.55 21.30
C PRO A 741 -15.64 -5.10 21.45
N TYR A 742 -15.27 -6.05 20.59
CA TYR A 742 -13.93 -6.63 20.56
C TYR A 742 -13.51 -7.04 19.14
N CYS A 743 -12.35 -6.61 18.66
CA CYS A 743 -11.78 -7.00 17.35
C CYS A 743 -12.73 -6.88 16.12
N GLY A 744 -13.72 -5.99 16.15
CA GLY A 744 -14.71 -5.82 15.07
C GLY A 744 -15.93 -6.74 15.17
N THR A 745 -16.08 -7.47 16.27
CA THR A 745 -17.29 -8.17 16.69
C THR A 745 -17.90 -7.50 17.92
N SER A 746 -19.17 -7.80 18.17
CA SER A 746 -19.90 -7.41 19.36
C SER A 746 -20.42 -8.68 20.04
N ILE A 747 -20.09 -8.87 21.31
CA ILE A 747 -20.40 -10.07 22.09
C ILE A 747 -21.48 -9.72 23.13
N ASN A 748 -22.60 -10.42 23.12
CA ASN A 748 -23.63 -10.21 24.15
C ASN A 748 -23.09 -10.65 25.52
N CYS A 749 -23.11 -9.75 26.51
CA CYS A 749 -22.56 -10.05 27.84
C CYS A 749 -23.37 -11.07 28.65
N GLN A 750 -24.58 -11.44 28.22
CA GLN A 750 -25.45 -12.40 28.90
C GLN A 750 -25.51 -13.73 28.14
N THR A 751 -25.70 -13.69 26.82
CA THR A 751 -25.91 -14.92 26.03
C THR A 751 -24.65 -15.41 25.31
N LEU A 752 -23.57 -14.62 25.31
CA LEU A 752 -22.36 -14.81 24.51
C LEU A 752 -22.60 -14.83 22.99
N ASP A 753 -23.79 -14.44 22.53
CA ASP A 753 -24.11 -14.30 21.11
C ASP A 753 -23.11 -13.34 20.44
N ILE A 754 -22.57 -13.75 19.30
CA ILE A 754 -21.56 -13.01 18.53
C ILE A 754 -22.24 -12.36 17.32
N THR A 755 -22.11 -11.04 17.22
CA THR A 755 -22.53 -10.26 16.06
C THR A 755 -21.38 -9.44 15.50
N LYS A 756 -21.53 -8.94 14.28
CA LYS A 756 -20.56 -8.02 13.68
C LYS A 756 -20.79 -6.60 14.18
N ASP A 757 -19.74 -5.91 14.60
CA ASP A 757 -19.78 -4.49 14.96
C ASP A 757 -19.93 -3.65 13.67
N ARG A 758 -21.14 -3.11 13.47
CA ARG A 758 -21.49 -2.28 12.31
C ARG A 758 -21.48 -0.78 12.63
N ASP A 759 -21.59 -0.41 13.90
CA ASP A 759 -21.65 0.99 14.34
C ASP A 759 -20.32 1.71 14.12
N ARG A 760 -19.19 0.98 14.18
CA ARG A 760 -17.86 1.52 13.89
C ARG A 760 -17.73 2.09 12.48
N ASP A 761 -18.50 1.60 11.52
CA ASP A 761 -18.44 2.00 10.12
C ASP A 761 -19.56 2.97 9.72
N ALA A 762 -20.47 3.35 10.62
CA ALA A 762 -21.65 4.14 10.29
C ALA A 762 -21.34 5.52 9.67
N ASN A 763 -20.22 6.13 10.07
CA ASN A 763 -19.77 7.44 9.57
C ASN A 763 -18.80 7.35 8.38
N LEU A 764 -18.43 6.15 7.94
CA LEU A 764 -17.51 5.96 6.82
C LEU A 764 -18.31 5.90 5.51
N ASP A 765 -17.86 6.69 4.51
CA ASP A 765 -18.39 6.56 3.16
C ASP A 765 -18.12 5.13 2.65
N VAL A 766 -19.20 4.38 2.38
CA VAL A 766 -19.16 3.01 1.84
C VAL A 766 -18.30 2.97 0.59
N SER A 767 -18.31 4.04 -0.22
CA SER A 767 -17.51 4.16 -1.43
C SER A 767 -15.99 4.12 -1.13
N ALA A 768 -15.52 4.63 0.00
CA ALA A 768 -14.12 4.58 0.38
C ALA A 768 -13.63 3.15 0.74
N SER A 769 -14.55 2.23 0.99
CA SER A 769 -14.25 0.86 1.41
C SER A 769 -14.17 -0.17 0.28
N LEU A 770 -14.55 0.21 -0.94
CA LEU A 770 -14.65 -0.69 -2.09
C LEU A 770 -13.62 -0.35 -3.17
N THR A 771 -13.36 -1.31 -4.05
CA THR A 771 -12.51 -1.13 -5.25
C THR A 771 -13.31 -1.50 -6.48
N VAL A 772 -13.35 -0.65 -7.49
CA VAL A 772 -14.02 -0.86 -8.77
C VAL A 772 -13.00 -1.22 -9.84
N ASP A 773 -13.36 -2.21 -10.66
CA ASP A 773 -12.59 -2.61 -11.84
C ASP A 773 -13.31 -2.08 -13.08
N PHE A 774 -12.69 -1.09 -13.74
CA PHE A 774 -13.17 -0.44 -14.96
C PHE A 774 -12.73 -1.16 -16.25
N GLY A 775 -12.20 -2.38 -16.12
CA GLY A 775 -11.69 -3.18 -17.24
C GLY A 775 -12.76 -3.69 -18.21
N ARG A 776 -12.35 -4.61 -19.08
CA ARG A 776 -13.14 -5.08 -20.25
C ARG A 776 -14.43 -5.83 -19.88
N THR A 777 -14.49 -6.48 -18.72
CA THR A 777 -15.62 -7.31 -18.27
C THR A 777 -16.28 -6.76 -17.00
N PRO A 778 -16.88 -5.54 -17.04
CA PRO A 778 -17.39 -4.86 -15.86
C PRO A 778 -18.49 -5.65 -15.14
N GLY A 779 -19.39 -6.33 -15.87
CA GLY A 779 -20.47 -7.15 -15.28
C GLY A 779 -19.95 -8.35 -14.47
N GLN A 780 -19.02 -9.12 -15.02
CA GLN A 780 -18.39 -10.25 -14.30
C GLN A 780 -17.62 -9.78 -13.06
N ASN A 781 -16.89 -8.68 -13.20
CA ASN A 781 -16.15 -8.08 -12.10
C ASN A 781 -17.10 -7.59 -11.00
N PHE A 782 -18.23 -6.99 -11.38
CA PHE A 782 -19.28 -6.58 -10.46
C PHE A 782 -19.84 -7.77 -9.68
N GLN A 783 -20.32 -8.82 -10.37
CA GLN A 783 -20.88 -10.02 -9.73
C GLN A 783 -19.90 -10.61 -8.73
N ARG A 784 -18.65 -10.83 -9.16
CA ARG A 784 -17.58 -11.36 -8.30
C ARG A 784 -17.34 -10.48 -7.07
N LYS A 785 -17.28 -9.15 -7.24
CA LYS A 785 -17.02 -8.21 -6.14
C LYS A 785 -18.18 -8.17 -5.13
N VAL A 786 -19.42 -8.24 -5.60
CA VAL A 786 -20.62 -8.26 -4.76
C VAL A 786 -20.69 -9.56 -3.95
N LEU A 787 -20.52 -10.72 -4.61
CA LEU A 787 -20.50 -12.02 -3.92
C LEU A 787 -19.39 -12.11 -2.89
N ASN A 788 -18.20 -11.58 -3.20
CA ASN A 788 -17.11 -11.52 -2.23
C ASN A 788 -17.40 -10.56 -1.07
N ALA A 789 -18.09 -9.44 -1.31
CA ALA A 789 -18.48 -8.53 -0.24
C ALA A 789 -19.40 -9.23 0.76
N PHE A 790 -20.37 -10.02 0.29
CA PHE A 790 -21.21 -10.86 1.13
C PHE A 790 -20.38 -11.92 1.85
N LYS A 791 -19.53 -12.67 1.14
CA LYS A 791 -18.67 -13.70 1.73
C LYS A 791 -17.79 -13.19 2.87
N ILE A 792 -17.23 -11.99 2.74
CA ILE A 792 -16.40 -11.36 3.79
C ILE A 792 -17.24 -11.03 5.04
N GLN A 793 -18.52 -10.70 4.89
CA GLN A 793 -19.43 -10.40 5.99
C GLN A 793 -20.04 -11.67 6.61
N SER A 794 -20.09 -12.74 5.84
CA SER A 794 -20.75 -14.01 6.14
C SER A 794 -19.83 -15.04 6.78
N HIS A 795 -19.12 -14.66 7.85
CA HIS A 795 -18.29 -15.61 8.59
C HIS A 795 -19.17 -16.59 9.40
N LEU A 796 -18.76 -17.87 9.47
CA LEU A 796 -19.52 -18.94 10.13
C LEU A 796 -19.92 -18.60 11.58
N MET A 797 -19.05 -17.86 12.29
CA MET A 797 -19.28 -17.43 13.67
C MET A 797 -20.61 -16.69 13.91
N PHE A 798 -21.17 -16.05 12.87
CA PHE A 798 -22.42 -15.28 12.98
C PHE A 798 -23.66 -16.12 12.65
N TYR A 799 -23.49 -17.31 12.09
CA TYR A 799 -24.59 -18.14 11.55
C TYR A 799 -24.73 -19.50 12.22
N ASP A 800 -23.81 -19.90 13.11
CA ASP A 800 -23.99 -21.12 13.90
C ASP A 800 -25.14 -20.92 14.90
N THR A 801 -26.24 -21.64 14.67
CA THR A 801 -27.43 -21.65 15.54
C THR A 801 -27.23 -22.47 16.81
N ALA A 802 -26.17 -23.28 16.90
CA ALA A 802 -25.82 -23.96 18.16
C ALA A 802 -25.21 -22.97 19.16
N HIS A 803 -24.42 -22.01 18.68
CA HIS A 803 -23.81 -20.99 19.53
C HIS A 803 -24.69 -19.75 19.70
N ASN A 804 -25.26 -19.23 18.60
CA ASN A 804 -26.06 -18.00 18.59
C ASN A 804 -27.56 -18.32 18.57
N SER A 805 -28.37 -17.46 19.18
CA SER A 805 -29.82 -17.55 19.02
C SER A 805 -30.27 -17.35 17.55
N THR A 806 -31.38 -17.98 17.16
CA THR A 806 -31.97 -17.85 15.82
C THR A 806 -32.22 -16.38 15.46
N ARG A 807 -32.66 -15.56 16.43
CA ARG A 807 -32.86 -14.12 16.24
C ARG A 807 -31.55 -13.40 15.89
N THR A 808 -30.47 -13.72 16.58
CA THR A 808 -29.14 -13.15 16.32
C THR A 808 -28.61 -13.54 14.93
N VAL A 809 -28.79 -14.80 14.54
CA VAL A 809 -28.40 -15.29 13.20
C VAL A 809 -29.16 -14.54 12.11
N LEU A 810 -30.49 -14.42 12.24
CA LEU A 810 -31.32 -13.67 11.29
C LEU A 810 -30.95 -12.19 11.22
N THR A 811 -30.69 -11.55 12.37
CA THR A 811 -30.24 -10.14 12.44
C THR A 811 -28.89 -9.96 11.77
N SER A 812 -27.96 -10.90 11.99
CA SER A 812 -26.64 -10.89 11.37
C SER A 812 -26.72 -11.06 9.85
N LEU A 813 -27.62 -11.93 9.38
CA LEU A 813 -27.89 -12.16 7.96
C LEU A 813 -28.51 -10.91 7.31
N GLN A 814 -29.53 -10.31 7.94
CA GLN A 814 -30.14 -9.06 7.47
C GLN A 814 -29.09 -7.95 7.35
N GLY A 815 -28.23 -7.80 8.36
CA GLY A 815 -27.16 -6.79 8.32
C GLY A 815 -26.10 -7.08 7.24
N ALA A 816 -25.82 -8.35 6.92
CA ALA A 816 -24.93 -8.72 5.82
C ALA A 816 -25.56 -8.38 4.45
N PHE A 817 -26.84 -8.68 4.26
CA PHE A 817 -27.57 -8.26 3.06
C PHE A 817 -27.61 -6.74 2.91
N GLY A 818 -27.91 -5.99 3.97
CA GLY A 818 -27.95 -4.52 3.94
C GLY A 818 -26.61 -3.88 3.58
N GLU A 819 -25.51 -4.34 4.17
CA GLU A 819 -24.17 -3.83 3.86
C GLU A 819 -23.72 -4.24 2.45
N THR A 820 -24.06 -5.45 2.01
CA THR A 820 -23.80 -5.93 0.64
C THR A 820 -24.58 -5.11 -0.39
N ALA A 821 -25.87 -4.85 -0.16
CA ALA A 821 -26.70 -4.03 -1.03
C ALA A 821 -26.18 -2.58 -1.12
N SER A 822 -25.76 -2.01 0.01
CA SER A 822 -25.14 -0.67 0.04
C SER A 822 -23.84 -0.61 -0.78
N LYS A 823 -22.98 -1.63 -0.64
CA LYS A 823 -21.74 -1.74 -1.45
C LYS A 823 -22.04 -1.98 -2.93
N MET A 824 -23.03 -2.79 -3.23
CA MET A 824 -23.50 -3.06 -4.60
C MET A 824 -23.95 -1.77 -5.27
N TRP A 825 -24.82 -1.01 -4.61
CA TRP A 825 -25.30 0.28 -5.10
C TRP A 825 -24.17 1.29 -5.30
N ALA A 826 -23.26 1.40 -4.32
CA ALA A 826 -22.09 2.28 -4.42
C ALA A 826 -21.16 1.89 -5.59
N TYR A 827 -20.99 0.58 -5.86
CA TYR A 827 -20.23 0.08 -7.01
C TYR A 827 -20.90 0.48 -8.33
N LEU A 828 -22.22 0.28 -8.47
CA LEU A 828 -22.98 0.63 -9.68
C LEU A 828 -22.88 2.12 -10.01
N ARG A 829 -22.94 2.99 -8.99
CA ARG A 829 -22.79 4.45 -9.18
C ARG A 829 -21.42 4.87 -9.70
N CYS A 830 -20.39 4.05 -9.50
CA CYS A 830 -19.06 4.33 -10.03
C CYS A 830 -18.96 3.98 -11.52
N LEU A 831 -19.76 3.03 -12.01
CA LEU A 831 -19.75 2.62 -13.41
C LEU A 831 -20.51 3.62 -14.30
N GLY A 832 -20.02 3.82 -15.53
CA GLY A 832 -20.76 4.59 -16.53
C GLY A 832 -22.05 3.88 -16.96
N LYS A 833 -23.06 4.62 -17.42
CA LYS A 833 -24.37 4.06 -17.85
C LYS A 833 -24.25 2.90 -18.84
N SER A 834 -23.30 2.98 -19.78
CA SER A 834 -23.05 1.94 -20.79
C SER A 834 -22.29 0.71 -20.28
N GLN A 835 -21.85 0.74 -19.02
CA GLN A 835 -21.10 -0.33 -18.35
C GLN A 835 -21.91 -0.98 -17.23
N HIS A 836 -23.16 -0.56 -17.03
CA HIS A 836 -24.04 -1.16 -16.03
C HIS A 836 -24.37 -2.60 -16.41
N PRO A 837 -24.31 -3.55 -15.45
CA PRO A 837 -24.73 -4.93 -15.70
C PRO A 837 -26.22 -4.97 -16.04
N SER A 838 -26.63 -5.99 -16.80
CA SER A 838 -28.05 -6.21 -17.11
C SER A 838 -28.85 -6.49 -15.85
N SER A 839 -30.15 -6.16 -15.86
CA SER A 839 -31.04 -6.43 -14.73
C SER A 839 -31.06 -7.92 -14.36
N GLU A 840 -30.99 -8.81 -15.34
CA GLU A 840 -30.89 -10.27 -15.13
C GLU A 840 -29.63 -10.66 -14.33
N MET A 841 -28.49 -10.01 -14.59
CA MET A 841 -27.24 -10.26 -13.87
C MET A 841 -27.26 -9.69 -12.44
N ILE A 842 -28.09 -8.68 -12.17
CA ILE A 842 -28.27 -8.11 -10.82
C ILE A 842 -29.19 -8.99 -9.97
N LEU A 843 -30.19 -9.63 -10.60
CA LEU A 843 -31.17 -10.49 -9.93
C LEU A 843 -30.62 -11.90 -9.63
N ARG A 844 -29.63 -12.37 -10.40
CA ARG A 844 -28.89 -13.61 -10.14
C ARG A 844 -27.79 -13.43 -9.10
#